data_AF-A0A238L599-F1
#
_entry.id   AF-A0A238L599-F1
#
_cell.length_a   1.000
_cell.length_b   1.000
_cell.length_c   1.000
_cell.angle_alpha   90.00
_cell.angle_beta   90.00
_cell.angle_gamma   90.00
#
_symmetry.space_group_name_H-M   'P 1'
#
loop_
_entity.id
_entity.type
_entity.pdbx_description
1 polymer ?
#
loop_
_entity_poly.entity_id
_entity_poly.type
_entity_poly.pdbx_seq_one_letter_code
_entity_poly.pdbx_strand_id
1 'polypeptide(L)'
;MANFDRIPPKISSILGPLVLLLAMAAAPLAMAEPRHVRWAPDFGLEDQMEALKQKGHYCLPPPYALNFDPYVVKLAESLYDNCVVGNANEEQVKKYAVLAAVSMSPAAVYSVPYTVSELKTDALKCVLKSFVGVSAMNSTQQAAYKSDIDDMSTLNDWRKFYNGAAGISKTSGQALEAALTQTTLAANDRFQDTDMFSRAYATVAGGRTLRFLKELWWEEWVVALDEYDFNIDQCRFEDARLAVQRAEDTADADCQALGHTYRALEAKLVSDIVRTYNTLDRDLIGDSPNTITIVNDLSRQKRALEQAGEALRSYVQVFAEIKKKRDVDLTDHIKAFEKARLAYEAMYRDALDGLDTPQACRSFTDLETGIKQTLADLNKDSHSCREALFGGYDGSLRLSSNTLRNALLQVARLRSSDWWVKMDQIWNAQHTCDMETALDLRGQLLAEVTSNPIYRVADGACIKQDQPALMAKLNAVAAPDHCDEAPYVKVIPHEIIGQSVEGARKLLKGNDDFFVVPNAQDGEAAQDRQDIGKVQSSRPAPGVAAERGSTVQLFVATGSAGSDTVCPDKNPDPSDDFHKFGQSGPDDGTYVFCDYFEDGRLSRQTPFVDNLRHGPFLNYDIQPACDRFLYLQIAYEKSEPQTALSHKCSSTTGEPGSGTVHRSVANTYVNGRVTLHTEFYPNDKKRYRRTTDLDGNLIRSESWNPDGKPTDCTQYDKDGNKTPCSQ
;
A
#
# COMPACT_ATOMS: atom_id res chain seq x y z
N MET A 1 -32.16 21.79 -57.98
CA MET A 1 -33.60 22.06 -58.16
C MET A 1 -34.50 20.84 -57.88
N ALA A 2 -33.99 19.66 -57.51
CA ALA A 2 -34.80 18.44 -57.36
C ALA A 2 -35.38 18.15 -55.95
N ASN A 3 -35.27 19.07 -54.97
CA ASN A 3 -35.77 18.85 -53.59
C ASN A 3 -36.88 19.83 -53.13
N PHE A 4 -37.41 20.67 -54.01
CA PHE A 4 -38.47 21.63 -53.63
C PHE A 4 -39.84 20.99 -53.39
N ASP A 5 -40.05 19.74 -53.83
CA ASP A 5 -41.35 19.04 -53.71
C ASP A 5 -41.63 18.47 -52.30
N ARG A 6 -40.68 18.59 -51.35
CA ARG A 6 -40.87 18.11 -49.96
C ARG A 6 -41.40 19.16 -49.00
N ILE A 7 -41.55 20.41 -49.44
CA ILE A 7 -42.05 21.49 -48.59
C ILE A 7 -43.59 21.38 -48.51
N PRO A 8 -44.19 21.22 -47.32
CA PRO A 8 -45.64 21.14 -47.19
C PRO A 8 -46.31 22.41 -47.77
N PRO A 9 -47.49 22.28 -48.42
CA PRO A 9 -48.09 23.34 -49.25
C PRO A 9 -48.39 24.65 -48.51
N LYS A 10 -48.38 24.65 -47.16
CA LYS A 10 -48.53 25.84 -46.32
C LYS A 10 -47.27 26.72 -46.21
N ILE A 11 -46.08 26.21 -46.52
CA ILE A 11 -44.80 26.97 -46.48
C ILE A 11 -44.47 27.58 -47.86
N SER A 12 -44.92 26.93 -48.93
CA SER A 12 -44.75 27.36 -50.33
C SER A 12 -45.30 28.77 -50.61
N SER A 13 -46.44 29.15 -50.00
CA SER A 13 -47.08 30.45 -50.22
C SER A 13 -46.33 31.64 -49.60
N ILE A 14 -45.37 31.38 -48.69
CA ILE A 14 -44.64 32.41 -47.95
C ILE A 14 -43.27 32.70 -48.61
N LEU A 15 -42.65 31.71 -49.27
CA LEU A 15 -41.30 31.83 -49.85
C LEU A 15 -41.27 31.96 -51.38
N GLY A 16 -42.40 31.70 -52.06
CA GLY A 16 -42.50 31.73 -53.53
C GLY A 16 -42.01 33.01 -54.24
N PRO A 17 -42.31 34.23 -53.75
CA PRO A 17 -41.90 35.47 -54.42
C PRO A 17 -40.39 35.73 -54.37
N LEU A 18 -39.69 35.20 -53.36
CA LEU A 18 -38.25 35.41 -53.16
C LEU A 18 -37.40 34.53 -54.09
N VAL A 19 -37.92 33.33 -54.43
CA VAL A 19 -37.22 32.32 -55.23
C VAL A 19 -37.34 32.61 -56.74
N LEU A 20 -38.45 33.20 -57.19
CA LEU A 20 -38.69 33.53 -58.61
C LEU A 20 -37.80 34.69 -59.11
N LEU A 21 -37.42 35.61 -58.21
CA LEU A 21 -36.56 36.77 -58.51
C LEU A 21 -35.08 36.37 -58.74
N LEU A 22 -34.66 35.21 -58.25
CA LEU A 22 -33.30 34.68 -58.40
C LEU A 22 -33.11 33.84 -59.67
N ALA A 23 -34.19 33.42 -60.34
CA ALA A 23 -34.14 32.47 -61.45
C ALA A 23 -33.98 33.12 -62.85
N MET A 24 -34.22 34.43 -63.00
CA MET A 24 -34.32 35.07 -64.33
C MET A 24 -33.02 35.70 -64.89
N ALA A 25 -31.87 35.52 -64.25
CA ALA A 25 -30.59 36.10 -64.68
C ALA A 25 -29.59 35.06 -65.22
N ALA A 26 -29.99 34.27 -66.23
CA ALA A 26 -29.12 33.28 -66.85
C ALA A 26 -29.29 33.22 -68.38
N ALA A 27 -28.25 33.65 -69.11
CA ALA A 27 -27.93 33.23 -70.47
C ALA A 27 -26.39 33.24 -70.65
N PRO A 28 -25.80 32.40 -71.51
CA PRO A 28 -24.43 31.92 -71.36
C PRO A 28 -23.41 32.67 -72.22
N LEU A 29 -22.12 32.71 -71.83
CA LEU A 29 -20.96 32.69 -72.74
C LEU A 29 -19.62 32.48 -71.98
N ALA A 30 -18.92 31.41 -72.38
CA ALA A 30 -17.48 31.09 -72.46
C ALA A 30 -16.40 31.67 -71.50
N MET A 31 -15.90 30.75 -70.65
CA MET A 31 -14.49 30.36 -70.38
C MET A 31 -13.40 31.42 -70.18
N ALA A 32 -13.16 31.77 -68.91
CA ALA A 32 -11.84 31.98 -68.34
C ALA A 32 -11.66 31.01 -67.15
N GLU A 33 -10.50 30.36 -67.00
CA GLU A 33 -10.24 29.41 -65.91
C GLU A 33 -10.20 30.12 -64.54
N PRO A 34 -11.16 29.86 -63.64
CA PRO A 34 -11.18 30.48 -62.32
C PRO A 34 -10.09 29.89 -61.43
N ARG A 35 -9.51 30.71 -60.53
CA ARG A 35 -8.67 30.25 -59.41
C ARG A 35 -9.53 29.49 -58.40
N HIS A 36 -9.94 28.27 -58.74
CA HIS A 36 -10.75 27.44 -57.87
C HIS A 36 -9.91 26.93 -56.70
N VAL A 37 -10.39 27.17 -55.47
CA VAL A 37 -9.91 26.47 -54.28
C VAL A 37 -10.38 25.02 -54.40
N ARG A 38 -9.54 24.14 -54.95
CA ARG A 38 -9.78 22.70 -54.94
C ARG A 38 -9.44 22.16 -53.56
N TRP A 39 -10.41 21.57 -52.89
CA TRP A 39 -10.18 20.77 -51.68
C TRP A 39 -10.08 19.30 -52.07
N ALA A 40 -9.08 18.62 -51.52
CA ALA A 40 -8.94 17.18 -51.58
C ALA A 40 -8.69 16.68 -50.14
N PRO A 41 -9.21 15.50 -49.77
CA PRO A 41 -8.88 14.88 -48.50
C PRO A 41 -7.36 14.74 -48.34
N ASP A 42 -6.87 14.92 -47.12
CA ASP A 42 -5.47 14.65 -46.78
C ASP A 42 -5.26 13.14 -46.63
N PHE A 43 -5.14 12.43 -47.74
CA PHE A 43 -4.98 10.97 -47.76
C PHE A 43 -3.77 10.50 -46.94
N GLY A 44 -2.70 11.30 -46.88
CA GLY A 44 -1.53 10.98 -46.06
C GLY A 44 -1.82 11.00 -44.56
N LEU A 45 -2.67 11.93 -44.10
CA LEU A 45 -3.16 11.92 -42.72
C LEU A 45 -4.09 10.71 -42.49
N GLU A 46 -5.02 10.43 -43.41
CA GLU A 46 -5.95 9.30 -43.26
C GLU A 46 -5.22 7.95 -43.15
N ASP A 47 -4.21 7.71 -44.00
CA ASP A 47 -3.38 6.51 -43.95
C ASP A 47 -2.64 6.37 -42.60
N GLN A 48 -2.10 7.47 -42.07
CA GLN A 48 -1.41 7.48 -40.76
C GLN A 48 -2.38 7.19 -39.62
N MET A 49 -3.58 7.77 -39.65
CA MET A 49 -4.60 7.56 -38.62
C MET A 49 -5.20 6.15 -38.69
N GLU A 50 -5.35 5.57 -39.89
CA GLU A 50 -5.77 4.17 -40.04
C GLU A 50 -4.67 3.22 -39.52
N ALA A 51 -3.38 3.55 -39.73
CA ALA A 51 -2.28 2.79 -39.15
C ALA A 51 -2.25 2.86 -37.60
N LEU A 52 -2.64 3.98 -36.99
CA LEU A 52 -2.84 4.10 -35.54
C LEU A 52 -4.05 3.28 -35.06
N LYS A 53 -5.15 3.32 -35.80
CA LYS A 53 -6.35 2.54 -35.52
C LYS A 53 -6.10 1.03 -35.52
N GLN A 54 -5.26 0.54 -36.45
CA GLN A 54 -4.81 -0.86 -36.46
C GLN A 54 -4.02 -1.25 -35.20
N LYS A 55 -3.43 -0.28 -34.50
CA LYS A 55 -2.74 -0.46 -33.22
C LYS A 55 -3.66 -0.27 -32.01
N GLY A 56 -4.95 0.04 -32.22
CA GLY A 56 -5.95 0.24 -31.17
C GLY A 56 -6.32 1.69 -30.88
N HIS A 57 -5.67 2.67 -31.53
CA HIS A 57 -5.87 4.10 -31.25
C HIS A 57 -6.81 4.75 -32.27
N TYR A 58 -8.03 5.09 -31.86
CA TYR A 58 -9.10 5.57 -32.75
C TYR A 58 -9.12 7.10 -32.90
N CYS A 59 -8.01 7.69 -33.31
CA CYS A 59 -7.85 9.15 -33.36
C CYS A 59 -8.82 9.85 -34.32
N LEU A 60 -8.95 9.36 -35.56
CA LEU A 60 -9.69 10.06 -36.61
C LEU A 60 -11.05 9.38 -36.85
N PRO A 61 -12.18 10.04 -36.50
CA PRO A 61 -13.50 9.49 -36.78
C PRO A 61 -13.79 9.50 -38.30
N PRO A 62 -14.81 8.74 -38.76
CA PRO A 62 -15.26 8.80 -40.14
C PRO A 62 -15.65 10.24 -40.57
N PRO A 63 -15.55 10.58 -41.87
CA PRO A 63 -16.00 11.87 -42.37
C PRO A 63 -17.45 12.15 -41.97
N TYR A 64 -17.72 13.38 -41.51
CA TYR A 64 -19.09 13.78 -41.19
C TYR A 64 -19.93 13.94 -42.45
N ALA A 65 -21.21 13.54 -42.36
CA ALA A 65 -22.15 13.74 -43.45
C ALA A 65 -22.29 15.24 -43.74
N LEU A 66 -21.97 15.63 -44.98
CA LEU A 66 -22.15 17.00 -45.44
C LEU A 66 -23.64 17.28 -45.53
N ASN A 67 -24.06 18.33 -44.83
CA ASN A 67 -25.47 18.70 -44.84
C ASN A 67 -25.67 20.10 -45.39
N PHE A 68 -26.08 20.16 -46.65
CA PHE A 68 -26.18 21.40 -47.42
C PHE A 68 -27.38 22.26 -47.04
N ASP A 69 -28.38 21.70 -46.34
CA ASP A 69 -29.55 22.49 -45.92
C ASP A 69 -29.12 23.58 -44.94
N PRO A 70 -29.55 24.85 -45.13
CA PRO A 70 -29.20 25.93 -44.22
C PRO A 70 -29.63 25.55 -42.80
N TYR A 71 -28.75 25.73 -41.82
CA TYR A 71 -29.03 25.35 -40.43
C TYR A 71 -30.35 25.93 -39.91
N VAL A 72 -30.69 27.15 -40.31
CA VAL A 72 -31.96 27.82 -39.94
C VAL A 72 -33.19 27.06 -40.45
N VAL A 73 -33.11 26.44 -41.64
CA VAL A 73 -34.21 25.64 -42.20
C VAL A 73 -34.39 24.39 -41.35
N LYS A 74 -33.31 23.69 -41.01
CA LYS A 74 -33.38 22.52 -40.14
C LYS A 74 -33.88 22.86 -38.74
N LEU A 75 -33.38 23.96 -38.16
CA LEU A 75 -33.79 24.39 -36.83
C LEU A 75 -35.27 24.76 -36.84
N ALA A 76 -35.76 25.41 -37.89
CA ALA A 76 -37.18 25.70 -38.05
C ALA A 76 -38.02 24.41 -38.18
N GLU A 77 -37.56 23.42 -38.96
CA GLU A 77 -38.23 22.11 -39.08
C GLU A 77 -38.22 21.35 -37.75
N SER A 78 -37.10 21.32 -37.04
CA SER A 78 -36.99 20.64 -35.74
C SER A 78 -37.75 21.35 -34.63
N LEU A 79 -37.78 22.69 -34.63
CA LEU A 79 -38.65 23.47 -33.74
C LEU A 79 -40.12 23.18 -34.03
N TYR A 80 -40.48 23.03 -35.31
CA TYR A 80 -41.82 22.64 -35.69
C TYR A 80 -42.16 21.25 -35.15
N ASP A 81 -41.32 20.25 -35.41
CA ASP A 81 -41.54 18.86 -35.01
C ASP A 81 -41.56 18.65 -33.49
N ASN A 82 -40.67 19.32 -32.75
CA ASN A 82 -40.60 19.15 -31.31
C ASN A 82 -41.59 20.06 -30.54
N CYS A 83 -41.95 21.23 -31.08
CA CYS A 83 -42.77 22.21 -30.32
C CYS A 83 -44.25 22.17 -30.70
N VAL A 84 -44.58 22.06 -32.00
CA VAL A 84 -45.99 22.09 -32.45
C VAL A 84 -46.71 20.82 -32.01
N VAL A 85 -46.03 19.68 -32.04
CA VAL A 85 -46.60 18.38 -31.65
C VAL A 85 -46.88 18.29 -30.14
N GLY A 86 -46.28 19.17 -29.33
CA GLY A 86 -46.37 19.19 -27.86
C GLY A 86 -47.35 20.20 -27.23
N ASN A 87 -48.39 20.65 -27.95
CA ASN A 87 -49.39 21.67 -27.52
C ASN A 87 -48.99 23.15 -27.69
N ALA A 88 -47.89 23.50 -28.36
CA ALA A 88 -47.64 24.89 -28.72
C ALA A 88 -48.49 25.29 -29.94
N ASN A 89 -49.19 26.42 -29.88
CA ASN A 89 -49.92 26.93 -31.04
C ASN A 89 -48.94 27.47 -32.11
N GLU A 90 -49.40 27.58 -33.36
CA GLU A 90 -48.56 28.01 -34.49
C GLU A 90 -47.88 29.38 -34.26
N GLU A 91 -48.54 30.28 -33.52
CA GLU A 91 -48.03 31.61 -33.19
C GLU A 91 -46.90 31.56 -32.14
N GLN A 92 -46.99 30.66 -31.16
CA GLN A 92 -45.92 30.39 -30.20
C GLN A 92 -44.70 29.77 -30.87
N VAL A 93 -44.89 28.86 -31.82
CA VAL A 93 -43.77 28.28 -32.57
C VAL A 93 -43.10 29.31 -33.46
N LYS A 94 -43.86 30.22 -34.08
CA LYS A 94 -43.27 31.38 -34.78
C LYS A 94 -42.47 32.27 -33.83
N LYS A 95 -43.00 32.56 -32.63
CA LYS A 95 -42.29 33.33 -31.61
C LYS A 95 -41.00 32.63 -31.16
N TYR A 96 -41.03 31.32 -30.92
CA TYR A 96 -39.85 30.55 -30.53
C TYR A 96 -38.83 30.41 -31.65
N ALA A 97 -39.27 30.26 -32.90
CA ALA A 97 -38.39 30.25 -34.07
C ALA A 97 -37.72 31.61 -34.26
N VAL A 98 -38.43 32.72 -34.06
CA VAL A 98 -37.83 34.07 -34.10
C VAL A 98 -36.87 34.25 -32.92
N LEU A 99 -37.25 33.88 -31.69
CA LEU A 99 -36.36 33.98 -30.53
C LEU A 99 -35.10 33.11 -30.68
N ALA A 100 -35.24 31.90 -31.24
CA ALA A 100 -34.13 31.01 -31.55
C ALA A 100 -33.23 31.61 -32.65
N ALA A 101 -33.83 32.13 -33.73
CA ALA A 101 -33.09 32.79 -34.81
C ALA A 101 -32.38 34.07 -34.34
N VAL A 102 -33.01 34.86 -33.46
CA VAL A 102 -32.41 36.07 -32.87
C VAL A 102 -31.31 35.71 -31.88
N SER A 103 -31.48 34.64 -31.08
CA SER A 103 -30.41 34.10 -30.23
C SER A 103 -29.24 33.50 -31.01
N MET A 104 -29.40 33.32 -32.32
CA MET A 104 -28.34 32.91 -33.24
C MET A 104 -27.73 34.07 -34.03
N SER A 105 -28.21 35.29 -33.84
CA SER A 105 -27.64 36.49 -34.45
C SER A 105 -26.55 37.10 -33.55
N PRO A 106 -25.67 37.98 -34.06
CA PRO A 106 -24.74 38.74 -33.21
C PRO A 106 -25.41 39.55 -32.09
N ALA A 107 -26.72 39.85 -32.21
CA ALA A 107 -27.51 40.49 -31.16
C ALA A 107 -27.91 39.55 -30.01
N ALA A 108 -27.52 38.27 -30.07
CA ALA A 108 -27.86 37.24 -29.09
C ALA A 108 -27.45 37.60 -27.66
N VAL A 109 -26.33 38.30 -27.47
CA VAL A 109 -25.86 38.75 -26.14
C VAL A 109 -26.91 39.61 -25.42
N TYR A 110 -27.73 40.34 -26.19
CA TYR A 110 -28.81 41.16 -25.66
C TYR A 110 -30.16 40.43 -25.59
N SER A 111 -30.36 39.39 -26.41
CA SER A 111 -31.60 38.64 -26.44
C SER A 111 -31.63 37.47 -25.46
N VAL A 112 -30.50 36.86 -25.10
CA VAL A 112 -30.46 35.67 -24.22
C VAL A 112 -31.14 35.91 -22.86
N PRO A 113 -30.92 37.01 -22.13
CA PRO A 113 -31.62 37.27 -20.87
C PRO A 113 -33.14 37.40 -21.07
N TYR A 114 -33.55 38.02 -22.19
CA TYR A 114 -34.94 38.19 -22.55
C TYR A 114 -35.59 36.85 -22.93
N THR A 115 -34.93 36.06 -23.78
CA THR A 115 -35.34 34.72 -24.20
C THR A 115 -35.48 33.77 -23.01
N VAL A 116 -34.55 33.79 -22.05
CA VAL A 116 -34.63 32.95 -20.84
C VAL A 116 -35.75 33.40 -19.90
N SER A 117 -36.02 34.72 -19.82
CA SER A 117 -37.11 35.24 -18.97
C SER A 117 -38.51 35.01 -19.54
N GLU A 118 -38.65 34.93 -20.86
CA GLU A 118 -39.94 34.79 -21.56
C GLU A 118 -40.31 33.33 -21.89
N LEU A 119 -39.33 32.43 -22.00
CA LEU A 119 -39.62 31.02 -22.26
C LEU A 119 -40.04 30.32 -20.96
N LYS A 120 -41.29 29.82 -20.93
CA LYS A 120 -41.69 28.83 -19.93
C LYS A 120 -40.78 27.60 -20.04
N THR A 121 -40.58 26.87 -18.93
CA THR A 121 -39.71 25.69 -18.86
C THR A 121 -39.93 24.70 -20.02
N ASP A 122 -41.18 24.50 -20.43
CA ASP A 122 -41.55 23.61 -21.55
C ASP A 122 -41.12 24.15 -22.94
N ALA A 123 -41.15 25.47 -23.13
CA ALA A 123 -40.69 26.10 -24.35
C ALA A 123 -39.17 26.01 -24.49
N LEU A 124 -38.44 26.20 -23.38
CA LEU A 124 -37.00 26.04 -23.34
C LEU A 124 -36.59 24.58 -23.62
N LYS A 125 -37.26 23.60 -23.00
CA LYS A 125 -37.05 22.17 -23.31
C LYS A 125 -37.22 21.90 -24.79
N CYS A 126 -38.30 22.42 -25.38
CA CYS A 126 -38.53 22.22 -26.80
C CYS A 126 -37.40 22.81 -27.66
N VAL A 127 -37.00 24.04 -27.38
CA VAL A 127 -35.92 24.72 -28.10
C VAL A 127 -34.62 23.91 -27.97
N LEU A 128 -34.27 23.45 -26.76
CA LEU A 128 -33.09 22.60 -26.52
C LEU A 128 -33.17 21.26 -27.27
N LYS A 129 -34.31 20.56 -27.22
CA LYS A 129 -34.51 19.33 -28.01
C LYS A 129 -34.41 19.55 -29.51
N SER A 130 -34.80 20.74 -29.98
CA SER A 130 -34.70 21.12 -31.39
C SER A 130 -33.26 21.37 -31.78
N PHE A 131 -32.48 22.05 -30.93
CA PHE A 131 -31.02 22.15 -31.09
C PHE A 131 -30.33 20.78 -31.13
N VAL A 132 -30.74 19.84 -30.27
CA VAL A 132 -30.25 18.45 -30.32
C VAL A 132 -30.70 17.74 -31.60
N GLY A 133 -31.95 17.95 -32.03
CA GLY A 133 -32.51 17.32 -33.23
C GLY A 133 -31.84 17.75 -34.54
N VAL A 134 -31.27 18.95 -34.58
CA VAL A 134 -30.51 19.45 -35.75
C VAL A 134 -29.01 19.36 -35.61
N SER A 135 -28.52 18.86 -34.48
CA SER A 135 -27.11 18.57 -34.30
C SER A 135 -26.68 17.43 -35.23
N ALA A 136 -25.38 17.32 -35.48
CA ALA A 136 -24.82 16.23 -36.28
C ALA A 136 -24.77 14.88 -35.52
N MET A 137 -25.41 14.77 -34.34
CA MET A 137 -25.41 13.57 -33.52
C MET A 137 -26.17 12.45 -34.23
N ASN A 138 -25.79 11.19 -34.02
CA ASN A 138 -26.59 10.08 -34.52
C ASN A 138 -27.94 10.00 -33.77
N SER A 139 -28.94 9.32 -34.35
CA SER A 139 -30.29 9.27 -33.79
C SER A 139 -30.35 8.71 -32.37
N THR A 140 -29.47 7.77 -32.01
CA THR A 140 -29.36 7.21 -30.65
C THR A 140 -28.86 8.25 -29.65
N GLN A 141 -27.79 8.98 -30.00
CA GLN A 141 -27.26 10.08 -29.18
C GLN A 141 -28.28 11.21 -29.04
N GLN A 142 -28.93 11.60 -30.15
CA GLN A 142 -30.00 12.59 -30.11
C GLN A 142 -31.15 12.17 -29.19
N ALA A 143 -31.54 10.89 -29.21
CA ALA A 143 -32.60 10.37 -28.35
C ALA A 143 -32.20 10.39 -26.86
N ALA A 144 -30.97 9.99 -26.52
CA ALA A 144 -30.46 10.04 -25.15
C ALA A 144 -30.46 11.48 -24.61
N TYR A 145 -29.91 12.44 -25.36
CA TYR A 145 -29.91 13.85 -24.96
C TYR A 145 -31.31 14.46 -24.86
N LYS A 146 -32.21 14.11 -25.77
CA LYS A 146 -33.61 14.54 -25.70
C LYS A 146 -34.29 14.00 -24.44
N SER A 147 -33.94 12.78 -24.01
CA SER A 147 -34.41 12.18 -22.75
C SER A 147 -33.85 12.91 -21.52
N ASP A 148 -32.56 13.22 -21.50
CA ASP A 148 -31.95 13.96 -20.38
C ASP A 148 -32.56 15.37 -20.22
N ILE A 149 -32.87 16.04 -21.34
CA ILE A 149 -33.58 17.33 -21.34
C ILE A 149 -35.01 17.19 -20.77
N ASP A 150 -35.66 16.04 -20.95
CA ASP A 150 -36.96 15.76 -20.35
C ASP A 150 -36.88 15.60 -18.83
N ASP A 151 -35.84 14.89 -18.36
CA ASP A 151 -35.64 14.54 -16.96
C ASP A 151 -35.17 15.72 -16.10
N MET A 152 -34.51 16.74 -16.68
CA MET A 152 -34.02 17.96 -16.00
C MET A 152 -35.11 18.94 -15.48
N SER A 153 -36.33 18.49 -15.23
CA SER A 153 -37.53 19.35 -15.27
C SER A 153 -38.03 19.98 -13.97
N THR A 154 -37.32 19.87 -12.85
CA THR A 154 -37.65 20.70 -11.68
C THR A 154 -36.82 21.98 -11.66
N LEU A 155 -37.45 23.12 -11.32
CA LEU A 155 -36.76 24.43 -11.16
C LEU A 155 -35.57 24.37 -10.17
N ASN A 156 -35.59 23.40 -9.24
CA ASN A 156 -34.49 23.15 -8.31
C ASN A 156 -33.29 22.47 -9.00
N ASP A 157 -33.53 21.68 -10.05
CA ASP A 157 -32.50 20.98 -10.80
C ASP A 157 -31.78 21.86 -11.81
N TRP A 158 -32.35 22.98 -12.25
CA TRP A 158 -31.60 23.95 -13.06
C TRP A 158 -30.54 24.71 -12.27
N ARG A 159 -30.85 25.05 -11.02
CA ARG A 159 -29.86 25.63 -10.09
C ARG A 159 -28.80 24.61 -9.70
N LYS A 160 -29.16 23.34 -9.56
CA LYS A 160 -28.21 22.23 -9.34
C LYS A 160 -27.44 21.83 -10.59
N PHE A 161 -27.99 21.99 -11.79
CA PHE A 161 -27.31 21.79 -13.07
C PHE A 161 -26.25 22.88 -13.26
N TYR A 162 -26.62 24.14 -12.99
CA TYR A 162 -25.71 25.28 -12.97
C TYR A 162 -24.59 25.11 -11.91
N ASN A 163 -24.93 24.65 -10.71
CA ASN A 163 -23.97 24.42 -9.62
C ASN A 163 -23.26 23.04 -9.68
N GLY A 164 -23.74 22.13 -10.52
CA GLY A 164 -23.35 20.71 -10.57
C GLY A 164 -22.79 20.30 -11.92
N ALA A 165 -22.51 21.24 -12.83
CA ALA A 165 -21.75 21.01 -14.05
C ALA A 165 -20.35 20.38 -13.78
N ALA A 166 -19.82 20.49 -12.55
CA ALA A 166 -18.64 19.76 -12.10
C ALA A 166 -18.86 18.25 -11.86
N GLY A 167 -20.12 17.80 -11.73
CA GLY A 167 -20.50 16.39 -11.49
C GLY A 167 -20.99 15.63 -12.73
N ILE A 168 -21.18 16.31 -13.86
CA ILE A 168 -21.61 15.69 -15.14
C ILE A 168 -20.44 14.96 -15.84
N SER A 169 -19.20 15.13 -15.36
CA SER A 169 -18.00 14.45 -15.88
C SER A 169 -17.95 12.92 -15.68
N LYS A 170 -18.98 12.31 -15.06
CA LYS A 170 -19.03 10.87 -14.78
C LYS A 170 -19.90 10.04 -15.72
N THR A 171 -20.63 10.65 -16.66
CA THR A 171 -21.36 9.95 -17.74
C THR A 171 -20.76 10.34 -19.08
N SER A 172 -20.35 9.33 -19.87
CA SER A 172 -19.39 9.39 -20.99
C SER A 172 -19.10 10.79 -21.57
N GLY A 173 -18.00 11.39 -21.10
CA GLY A 173 -17.51 12.69 -21.57
C GLY A 173 -17.44 12.81 -23.09
N GLN A 174 -17.14 11.72 -23.80
CA GLN A 174 -17.16 11.65 -25.27
C GLN A 174 -18.51 12.01 -25.90
N ALA A 175 -19.64 11.60 -25.30
CA ALA A 175 -20.96 11.90 -25.84
C ALA A 175 -21.34 13.37 -25.60
N LEU A 176 -20.93 13.94 -24.47
CA LEU A 176 -21.15 15.35 -24.12
C LEU A 176 -20.22 16.27 -24.88
N GLU A 177 -18.98 15.86 -25.09
CA GLU A 177 -18.02 16.57 -25.91
C GLU A 177 -18.40 16.51 -27.38
N ALA A 178 -18.82 15.36 -27.91
CA ALA A 178 -19.37 15.27 -29.26
C ALA A 178 -20.64 16.12 -29.39
N ALA A 179 -21.53 16.10 -28.39
CA ALA A 179 -22.75 16.88 -28.39
C ALA A 179 -22.49 18.39 -28.34
N LEU A 180 -21.67 18.86 -27.40
CA LEU A 180 -21.30 20.26 -27.26
C LEU A 180 -20.49 20.73 -28.45
N THR A 181 -19.55 19.94 -28.95
CA THR A 181 -18.77 20.25 -30.16
C THR A 181 -19.71 20.34 -31.37
N GLN A 182 -20.65 19.42 -31.56
CA GLN A 182 -21.60 19.46 -32.66
C GLN A 182 -22.66 20.57 -32.54
N THR A 183 -23.15 20.88 -31.34
CA THR A 183 -24.02 22.03 -31.09
C THR A 183 -23.26 23.35 -31.30
N THR A 184 -21.98 23.39 -30.92
CA THR A 184 -21.09 24.52 -31.19
C THR A 184 -20.80 24.64 -32.68
N LEU A 185 -20.67 23.53 -33.42
CA LEU A 185 -20.48 23.52 -34.89
C LEU A 185 -21.73 23.94 -35.66
N ALA A 186 -22.90 23.52 -35.20
CA ALA A 186 -24.19 24.01 -35.64
C ALA A 186 -24.35 25.53 -35.45
N ALA A 187 -23.82 26.08 -34.35
CA ALA A 187 -23.71 27.52 -34.14
C ALA A 187 -22.57 28.15 -35.00
N ASN A 188 -21.46 27.44 -35.21
CA ASN A 188 -20.26 27.85 -35.95
C ASN A 188 -20.52 28.09 -37.45
N ASP A 189 -21.63 27.56 -37.99
CA ASP A 189 -22.10 27.81 -39.36
C ASP A 189 -22.49 29.29 -39.61
N ARG A 190 -22.57 30.14 -38.55
CA ARG A 190 -22.79 31.60 -38.68
C ARG A 190 -21.96 32.51 -37.76
N PHE A 191 -21.16 31.99 -36.84
CA PHE A 191 -20.27 32.81 -36.00
C PHE A 191 -18.87 32.83 -36.58
N GLN A 192 -18.55 33.82 -37.43
CA GLN A 192 -17.17 34.05 -37.89
C GLN A 192 -16.18 34.43 -36.77
N ASP A 193 -16.65 34.58 -35.52
CA ASP A 193 -15.79 34.66 -34.34
C ASP A 193 -16.36 33.81 -33.19
N THR A 194 -16.03 32.51 -33.18
CA THR A 194 -16.22 31.60 -32.03
C THR A 194 -15.54 32.09 -30.76
N ASP A 195 -14.64 33.06 -30.88
CA ASP A 195 -14.06 33.79 -29.78
C ASP A 195 -15.13 34.52 -28.93
N MET A 196 -16.23 35.04 -29.52
CA MET A 196 -17.23 35.81 -28.75
C MET A 196 -18.29 34.97 -28.05
N PHE A 197 -18.76 33.84 -28.62
CA PHE A 197 -19.69 32.96 -27.91
C PHE A 197 -18.96 32.12 -26.85
N SER A 198 -17.76 31.60 -27.15
CA SER A 198 -16.93 30.94 -26.13
C SER A 198 -16.46 31.93 -25.07
N ARG A 199 -16.15 33.19 -25.39
CA ARG A 199 -15.91 34.24 -24.38
C ARG A 199 -17.18 34.66 -23.67
N ALA A 200 -18.33 34.80 -24.30
CA ALA A 200 -19.58 35.15 -23.61
C ALA A 200 -20.00 34.02 -22.65
N TYR A 201 -19.89 32.77 -23.09
CA TYR A 201 -20.09 31.59 -22.24
C TYR A 201 -19.02 31.51 -21.14
N ALA A 202 -17.74 31.78 -21.43
CA ALA A 202 -16.67 31.86 -20.42
C ALA A 202 -16.81 33.06 -19.47
N THR A 203 -17.40 34.17 -19.91
CA THR A 203 -17.61 35.37 -19.08
C THR A 203 -18.82 35.18 -18.17
N VAL A 204 -19.84 34.44 -18.63
CA VAL A 204 -21.04 34.07 -17.85
C VAL A 204 -20.78 32.86 -16.93
N ALA A 205 -19.99 31.87 -17.36
CA ALA A 205 -19.60 30.70 -16.57
C ALA A 205 -18.35 30.92 -15.69
N GLY A 206 -17.87 32.17 -15.59
CA GLY A 206 -16.66 32.55 -14.88
C GLY A 206 -15.40 32.12 -15.64
N GLY A 207 -14.64 33.09 -16.15
CA GLY A 207 -13.52 32.88 -17.09
C GLY A 207 -12.33 32.07 -16.56
N ARG A 208 -12.44 31.51 -15.34
CA ARG A 208 -11.51 30.53 -14.79
C ARG A 208 -11.80 29.11 -15.27
N THR A 209 -13.07 28.72 -15.47
CA THR A 209 -13.43 27.31 -15.65
C THR A 209 -13.00 26.75 -17.01
N LEU A 210 -13.13 27.50 -18.11
CA LEU A 210 -12.73 27.01 -19.44
C LEU A 210 -11.23 27.11 -19.73
N ARG A 211 -10.53 28.09 -19.13
CA ARG A 211 -9.07 28.15 -19.18
C ARG A 211 -8.46 27.05 -18.31
N PHE A 212 -9.05 26.81 -17.12
CA PHE A 212 -8.77 25.65 -16.28
C PHE A 212 -9.08 24.34 -17.00
N LEU A 213 -10.18 24.20 -17.75
CA LEU A 213 -10.48 22.99 -18.54
C LEU A 213 -9.56 22.81 -19.75
N LYS A 214 -9.07 23.90 -20.36
CA LYS A 214 -8.10 23.81 -21.45
C LYS A 214 -6.68 23.52 -20.94
N GLU A 215 -6.34 24.01 -19.75
CA GLU A 215 -5.07 23.75 -19.04
C GLU A 215 -5.10 22.46 -18.20
N LEU A 216 -6.26 21.90 -17.85
CA LEU A 216 -6.36 20.61 -17.14
C LEU A 216 -6.27 19.41 -18.08
N TRP A 217 -6.69 19.56 -19.33
CA TRP A 217 -7.00 18.40 -20.18
C TRP A 217 -5.99 18.24 -21.32
N TRP A 218 -5.37 19.32 -21.81
CA TRP A 218 -4.37 19.21 -22.85
C TRP A 218 -3.02 18.91 -22.22
N GLU A 219 -2.39 17.80 -22.66
CA GLU A 219 -1.09 17.30 -22.17
C GLU A 219 -1.12 16.58 -20.81
N GLU A 220 -2.28 16.08 -20.35
CA GLU A 220 -2.32 15.21 -19.15
C GLU A 220 -1.42 13.98 -19.31
N TRP A 221 -1.29 13.47 -20.54
CA TRP A 221 -0.38 12.37 -20.86
C TRP A 221 1.10 12.73 -20.57
N VAL A 222 1.51 14.00 -20.70
CA VAL A 222 2.87 14.46 -20.34
C VAL A 222 3.09 14.35 -18.84
N VAL A 223 2.12 14.82 -18.05
CA VAL A 223 2.16 14.70 -16.58
C VAL A 223 2.20 13.23 -16.14
N ALA A 224 1.45 12.36 -16.83
CA ALA A 224 1.48 10.92 -16.56
C ALA A 224 2.82 10.28 -16.95
N LEU A 225 3.51 10.77 -17.99
CA LEU A 225 4.86 10.34 -18.33
C LEU A 225 5.93 10.85 -17.33
N ASP A 226 5.76 12.05 -16.79
CA ASP A 226 6.59 12.55 -15.68
C ASP A 226 6.38 11.71 -14.41
N GLU A 227 5.12 11.33 -14.12
CA GLU A 227 4.79 10.41 -13.02
C GLU A 227 5.41 9.02 -13.26
N TYR A 228 5.46 8.54 -14.50
CA TYR A 228 6.18 7.31 -14.85
C TYR A 228 7.67 7.43 -14.54
N ASP A 229 8.35 8.48 -15.00
CA ASP A 229 9.79 8.65 -14.78
C ASP A 229 10.09 8.78 -13.28
N PHE A 230 9.27 9.53 -12.54
CA PHE A 230 9.34 9.58 -11.08
C PHE A 230 9.18 8.19 -10.46
N ASN A 231 8.16 7.41 -10.82
CA ASN A 231 7.94 6.08 -10.26
C ASN A 231 9.05 5.08 -10.65
N ILE A 232 9.61 5.18 -11.85
CA ILE A 232 10.82 4.45 -12.24
C ILE A 232 11.94 4.80 -11.28
N ASP A 233 12.22 6.09 -11.05
CA ASP A 233 13.27 6.55 -10.14
C ASP A 233 13.07 6.12 -8.69
N GLN A 234 11.83 5.95 -8.25
CA GLN A 234 11.49 5.41 -6.94
C GLN A 234 11.47 3.87 -6.89
N CYS A 235 11.78 3.17 -7.98
CA CYS A 235 11.64 1.72 -8.13
C CYS A 235 10.21 1.20 -7.85
N ARG A 236 9.19 2.03 -8.11
CA ARG A 236 7.76 1.71 -7.99
C ARG A 236 7.19 1.24 -9.33
N PHE A 237 7.65 0.08 -9.80
CA PHE A 237 7.36 -0.37 -11.18
C PHE A 237 5.88 -0.63 -11.47
N GLU A 238 5.09 -1.03 -10.47
CA GLU A 238 3.64 -1.17 -10.63
C GLU A 238 2.95 0.19 -10.83
N ASP A 239 3.36 1.20 -10.06
CA ASP A 239 2.84 2.57 -10.21
C ASP A 239 3.31 3.20 -11.52
N ALA A 240 4.55 2.93 -11.95
CA ALA A 240 5.05 3.33 -13.26
C ALA A 240 4.20 2.70 -14.39
N ARG A 241 3.83 1.43 -14.27
CA ARG A 241 2.94 0.75 -15.24
C ARG A 241 1.59 1.44 -15.32
N LEU A 242 0.99 1.78 -14.18
CA LEU A 242 -0.28 2.49 -14.11
C LEU A 242 -0.17 3.92 -14.69
N ALA A 243 0.94 4.61 -14.46
CA ALA A 243 1.19 5.94 -14.98
C ALA A 243 1.31 5.94 -16.52
N VAL A 244 2.05 5.00 -17.10
CA VAL A 244 2.14 4.85 -18.58
C VAL A 244 0.80 4.44 -19.18
N GLN A 245 0.03 3.58 -18.52
CA GLN A 245 -1.31 3.24 -18.97
C GLN A 245 -2.22 4.48 -18.98
N ARG A 246 -2.16 5.30 -17.92
CA ARG A 246 -2.90 6.57 -17.87
C ARG A 246 -2.46 7.53 -18.98
N ALA A 247 -1.16 7.60 -19.28
CA ALA A 247 -0.63 8.40 -20.37
C ALA A 247 -1.21 7.95 -21.73
N GLU A 248 -1.33 6.64 -21.96
CA GLU A 248 -1.94 6.07 -23.17
C GLU A 248 -3.43 6.43 -23.26
N ASP A 249 -4.19 6.21 -22.18
CA ASP A 249 -5.64 6.47 -22.14
C ASP A 249 -5.96 7.97 -22.37
N THR A 250 -5.17 8.86 -21.77
CA THR A 250 -5.32 10.32 -21.92
C THR A 250 -4.89 10.79 -23.32
N ALA A 251 -3.79 10.25 -23.86
CA ALA A 251 -3.39 10.53 -25.23
C ALA A 251 -4.43 10.05 -26.26
N ASP A 252 -5.08 8.90 -26.01
CA ASP A 252 -6.19 8.42 -26.85
C ASP A 252 -7.40 9.36 -26.83
N ALA A 253 -7.78 9.87 -25.65
CA ALA A 253 -8.86 10.83 -25.51
C ALA A 253 -8.54 12.15 -26.23
N ASP A 254 -7.36 12.71 -26.03
CA ASP A 254 -6.93 13.95 -26.69
C ASP A 254 -6.85 13.78 -28.21
N CYS A 255 -6.32 12.64 -28.68
CA CYS A 255 -6.22 12.34 -30.11
C CYS A 255 -7.61 12.25 -30.77
N GLN A 256 -8.58 11.63 -30.08
CA GLN A 256 -9.98 11.57 -30.54
C GLN A 256 -10.64 12.94 -30.60
N ALA A 257 -10.48 13.77 -29.56
CA ALA A 257 -11.02 15.13 -29.52
C ALA A 257 -10.47 16.00 -30.67
N LEU A 258 -9.16 15.89 -30.94
CA LEU A 258 -8.52 16.52 -32.09
C LEU A 258 -9.02 15.97 -33.43
N GLY A 259 -9.27 14.67 -33.53
CA GLY A 259 -9.84 14.04 -34.73
C GLY A 259 -11.25 14.54 -35.02
N HIS A 260 -12.10 14.66 -34.01
CA HIS A 260 -13.42 15.26 -34.12
C HIS A 260 -13.33 16.73 -34.56
N THR A 261 -12.36 17.48 -34.03
CA THR A 261 -12.09 18.88 -34.42
C THR A 261 -11.65 18.97 -35.89
N TYR A 262 -10.76 18.08 -36.33
CA TYR A 262 -10.32 18.00 -37.73
C TYR A 262 -11.50 17.70 -38.67
N ARG A 263 -12.31 16.66 -38.39
CA ARG A 263 -13.47 16.31 -39.22
C ARG A 263 -14.53 17.41 -39.26
N ALA A 264 -14.65 18.18 -38.19
CA ALA A 264 -15.52 19.33 -38.14
C ALA A 264 -15.05 20.49 -39.03
N LEU A 265 -13.75 20.82 -38.99
CA LEU A 265 -13.14 21.82 -39.86
C LEU A 265 -13.21 21.40 -41.32
N GLU A 266 -13.01 20.11 -41.59
CA GLU A 266 -13.14 19.50 -42.92
C GLU A 266 -14.55 19.66 -43.47
N ALA A 267 -15.57 19.23 -42.71
CA ALA A 267 -16.97 19.35 -43.12
C ALA A 267 -17.40 20.81 -43.35
N LYS A 268 -16.93 21.74 -42.50
CA LYS A 268 -17.18 23.18 -42.67
C LYS A 268 -16.57 23.71 -43.96
N LEU A 269 -15.29 23.43 -44.19
CA LEU A 269 -14.57 23.86 -45.38
C LEU A 269 -15.24 23.33 -46.66
N VAL A 270 -15.61 22.05 -46.68
CA VAL A 270 -16.28 21.45 -47.84
C VAL A 270 -17.68 22.03 -48.06
N SER A 271 -18.46 22.22 -46.99
CA SER A 271 -19.78 22.86 -47.06
C SER A 271 -19.69 24.27 -47.64
N ASP A 272 -18.74 25.08 -47.16
CA ASP A 272 -18.55 26.46 -47.60
C ASP A 272 -18.05 26.53 -49.05
N ILE A 273 -17.16 25.63 -49.46
CA ILE A 273 -16.75 25.50 -50.88
C ILE A 273 -17.97 25.20 -51.76
N VAL A 274 -18.82 24.23 -51.38
CA VAL A 274 -19.99 23.85 -52.18
C VAL A 274 -21.04 24.98 -52.21
N ARG A 275 -21.32 25.64 -51.09
CA ARG A 275 -22.26 26.77 -51.01
C ARG A 275 -21.79 27.96 -51.84
N THR A 276 -20.49 28.23 -51.83
CA THR A 276 -19.89 29.36 -52.54
C THR A 276 -19.49 29.04 -53.97
N TYR A 277 -19.51 27.77 -54.40
CA TYR A 277 -19.16 27.34 -55.76
C TYR A 277 -19.93 28.14 -56.81
N ASN A 278 -21.25 28.28 -56.68
CA ASN A 278 -22.07 29.03 -57.65
C ASN A 278 -21.79 30.55 -57.64
N THR A 279 -21.32 31.10 -56.53
CA THR A 279 -20.90 32.51 -56.42
C THR A 279 -19.48 32.73 -56.94
N LEU A 280 -18.64 31.69 -56.93
CA LEU A 280 -17.26 31.72 -57.43
C LEU A 280 -17.17 31.39 -58.93
N ASP A 281 -18.07 30.55 -59.45
CA ASP A 281 -18.14 30.12 -60.85
C ASP A 281 -18.77 31.18 -61.77
N ARG A 282 -19.51 32.12 -61.20
CA ARG A 282 -19.98 33.32 -61.92
C ARG A 282 -18.87 34.35 -61.97
N ASP A 283 -18.17 34.39 -63.09
CA ASP A 283 -17.22 35.44 -63.49
C ASP A 283 -17.65 36.84 -62.98
N LEU A 284 -17.06 37.26 -61.87
CA LEU A 284 -16.90 38.67 -61.55
C LEU A 284 -15.45 38.98 -61.86
N ILE A 285 -15.20 39.36 -63.12
CA ILE A 285 -14.06 40.18 -63.51
C ILE A 285 -14.21 41.51 -62.76
N GLY A 286 -13.87 41.49 -61.48
CA GLY A 286 -14.11 42.57 -60.55
C GLY A 286 -13.89 42.09 -59.14
N ASP A 287 -12.91 42.71 -58.47
CA ASP A 287 -12.59 42.60 -57.04
C ASP A 287 -13.78 43.04 -56.16
N SER A 288 -14.91 42.33 -56.25
CA SER A 288 -16.03 42.55 -55.35
C SER A 288 -15.54 42.26 -53.93
N PRO A 289 -15.69 43.21 -52.98
CA PRO A 289 -15.25 43.01 -51.60
C PRO A 289 -15.79 41.71 -50.97
N ASN A 290 -16.95 41.23 -51.43
CA ASN A 290 -17.55 39.98 -50.97
C ASN A 290 -16.77 38.74 -51.43
N THR A 291 -16.31 38.71 -52.67
CA THR A 291 -15.50 37.59 -53.21
C THR A 291 -14.17 37.49 -52.48
N ILE A 292 -13.52 38.63 -52.22
CA ILE A 292 -12.28 38.69 -51.42
C ILE A 292 -12.51 38.16 -50.01
N THR A 293 -13.63 38.53 -49.37
CA THR A 293 -13.97 38.06 -48.02
C THR A 293 -14.17 36.54 -47.98
N ILE A 294 -14.89 35.98 -48.96
CA ILE A 294 -15.11 34.52 -49.06
C ILE A 294 -13.78 33.77 -49.24
N VAL A 295 -12.92 34.22 -50.17
CA VAL A 295 -11.61 33.58 -50.42
C VAL A 295 -10.71 33.64 -49.19
N ASN A 296 -10.71 34.78 -48.49
CA ASN A 296 -9.94 34.94 -47.24
C ASN A 296 -10.45 34.02 -46.13
N ASP A 297 -11.77 33.81 -46.03
CA ASP A 297 -12.35 32.91 -45.04
C ASP A 297 -12.02 31.44 -45.36
N LEU A 298 -12.21 31.00 -46.60
CA LEU A 298 -11.82 29.65 -47.05
C LEU A 298 -10.33 29.37 -46.81
N SER A 299 -9.47 30.37 -47.07
CA SER A 299 -8.03 30.26 -46.81
C SER A 299 -7.72 30.14 -45.32
N ARG A 300 -8.47 30.84 -44.45
CA ARG A 300 -8.33 30.73 -42.99
C ARG A 300 -8.76 29.35 -42.51
N GLN A 301 -9.89 28.84 -42.98
CA GLN A 301 -10.41 27.52 -42.64
C GLN A 301 -9.45 26.41 -43.09
N LYS A 302 -8.90 26.51 -44.31
CA LYS A 302 -7.87 25.59 -44.81
C LYS A 302 -6.64 25.56 -43.89
N ARG A 303 -6.10 26.71 -43.51
CA ARG A 303 -4.95 26.77 -42.57
C ARG A 303 -5.28 26.16 -41.21
N ALA A 304 -6.48 26.39 -40.69
CA ALA A 304 -6.91 25.77 -39.43
C ALA A 304 -7.02 24.23 -39.55
N LEU A 305 -7.52 23.73 -40.67
CA LEU A 305 -7.56 22.29 -40.97
C LEU A 305 -6.15 21.69 -41.07
N GLU A 306 -5.23 22.36 -41.76
CA GLU A 306 -3.82 21.94 -41.86
C GLU A 306 -3.16 21.88 -40.48
N GLN A 307 -3.36 22.88 -39.63
CA GLN A 307 -2.85 22.91 -38.25
C GLN A 307 -3.42 21.77 -37.39
N ALA A 308 -4.73 21.49 -37.50
CA ALA A 308 -5.35 20.36 -36.81
C ALA A 308 -4.80 19.02 -37.32
N GLY A 309 -4.54 18.91 -38.62
CA GLY A 309 -3.92 17.74 -39.23
C GLY A 309 -2.49 17.54 -38.73
N GLU A 310 -1.67 18.59 -38.67
CA GLU A 310 -0.32 18.54 -38.09
C GLU A 310 -0.33 18.11 -36.62
N ALA A 311 -1.26 18.65 -35.81
CA ALA A 311 -1.43 18.24 -34.42
C ALA A 311 -1.83 16.76 -34.29
N LEU A 312 -2.68 16.23 -35.18
CA LEU A 312 -2.97 14.79 -35.19
C LEU A 312 -1.74 13.95 -35.56
N ARG A 313 -0.90 14.41 -36.48
CA ARG A 313 0.33 13.69 -36.87
C ARG A 313 1.31 13.57 -35.71
N SER A 314 1.39 14.55 -34.80
CA SER A 314 2.29 14.46 -33.65
C SER A 314 1.94 13.31 -32.72
N TYR A 315 0.66 12.90 -32.63
CA TYR A 315 0.25 11.75 -31.82
C TYR A 315 0.85 10.43 -32.29
N VAL A 316 1.27 10.31 -33.56
CA VAL A 316 2.02 9.13 -34.03
C VAL A 316 3.33 8.96 -33.25
N GLN A 317 4.02 10.06 -32.96
CA GLN A 317 5.25 10.06 -32.17
C GLN A 317 4.96 9.84 -30.68
N VAL A 318 3.90 10.48 -30.16
CA VAL A 318 3.45 10.30 -28.75
C VAL A 318 3.17 8.83 -28.44
N PHE A 319 2.34 8.14 -29.24
CA PHE A 319 2.07 6.72 -29.01
C PHE A 319 3.30 5.83 -29.21
N ALA A 320 4.24 6.21 -30.09
CA ALA A 320 5.50 5.48 -30.22
C ALA A 320 6.37 5.62 -28.96
N GLU A 321 6.40 6.79 -28.34
CA GLU A 321 7.11 7.05 -27.08
C GLU A 321 6.46 6.33 -25.90
N ILE A 322 5.14 6.46 -25.72
CA ILE A 322 4.38 5.76 -24.68
C ILE A 322 4.60 4.24 -24.78
N LYS A 323 4.51 3.69 -25.99
CA LYS A 323 4.75 2.27 -26.24
C LYS A 323 6.19 1.87 -25.90
N LYS A 324 7.18 2.68 -26.26
CA LYS A 324 8.59 2.42 -25.91
C LYS A 324 8.78 2.37 -24.40
N LYS A 325 8.25 3.37 -23.67
CA LYS A 325 8.31 3.41 -22.20
C LYS A 325 7.63 2.20 -21.56
N ARG A 326 6.47 1.78 -22.09
CA ARG A 326 5.70 0.61 -21.61
C ARG A 326 6.40 -0.72 -21.84
N ASP A 327 6.78 -0.99 -23.08
CA ASP A 327 7.13 -2.34 -23.53
C ASP A 327 8.63 -2.60 -23.39
N VAL A 328 9.46 -1.58 -23.60
CA VAL A 328 10.92 -1.69 -23.62
C VAL A 328 11.51 -1.18 -22.31
N ASP A 329 11.37 0.11 -22.04
CA ASP A 329 12.13 0.76 -20.96
C ASP A 329 11.70 0.22 -19.58
N LEU A 330 10.39 0.11 -19.31
CA LEU A 330 9.88 -0.47 -18.06
C LEU A 330 10.33 -1.92 -17.87
N THR A 331 10.26 -2.73 -18.93
CA THR A 331 10.69 -4.15 -18.89
C THR A 331 12.17 -4.27 -18.55
N ASP A 332 13.01 -3.44 -19.18
CA ASP A 332 14.45 -3.46 -18.95
C ASP A 332 14.80 -2.98 -17.53
N HIS A 333 14.11 -1.96 -17.04
CA HIS A 333 14.24 -1.51 -15.65
C HIS A 333 13.84 -2.60 -14.64
N ILE A 334 12.73 -3.31 -14.86
CA ILE A 334 12.31 -4.42 -14.01
C ILE A 334 13.36 -5.53 -14.01
N LYS A 335 13.84 -5.95 -15.19
CA LYS A 335 14.88 -7.00 -15.29
C LYS A 335 16.18 -6.61 -14.60
N ALA A 336 16.62 -5.36 -14.78
CA ALA A 336 17.81 -4.85 -14.12
C ALA A 336 17.64 -4.85 -12.58
N PHE A 337 16.47 -4.43 -12.09
CA PHE A 337 16.14 -4.44 -10.67
C PHE A 337 16.06 -5.86 -10.08
N GLU A 338 15.42 -6.81 -10.77
CA GLU A 338 15.36 -8.21 -10.33
C GLU A 338 16.74 -8.85 -10.28
N LYS A 339 17.58 -8.60 -11.29
CA LYS A 339 18.98 -9.06 -11.30
C LYS A 339 19.76 -8.50 -10.12
N ALA A 340 19.64 -7.19 -9.88
CA ALA A 340 20.23 -6.51 -8.73
C ALA A 340 19.77 -7.12 -7.40
N ARG A 341 18.47 -7.39 -7.26
CA ARG A 341 17.90 -8.01 -6.06
C ARG A 341 18.42 -9.43 -5.84
N LEU A 342 18.47 -10.27 -6.88
CA LEU A 342 18.99 -11.64 -6.78
C LEU A 342 20.48 -11.66 -6.39
N ALA A 343 21.27 -10.74 -6.96
CA ALA A 343 22.67 -10.59 -6.58
C ALA A 343 22.81 -10.20 -5.10
N TYR A 344 21.99 -9.26 -4.64
CA TYR A 344 21.95 -8.86 -3.24
C TYR A 344 21.53 -10.00 -2.30
N GLU A 345 20.48 -10.75 -2.63
CA GLU A 345 20.03 -11.90 -1.86
C GLU A 345 21.12 -12.97 -1.73
N ALA A 346 21.87 -13.23 -2.81
CA ALA A 346 22.99 -14.16 -2.81
C ALA A 346 24.11 -13.68 -1.86
N MET A 347 24.55 -12.43 -2.00
CA MET A 347 25.58 -11.84 -1.13
C MET A 347 25.15 -11.84 0.35
N TYR A 348 23.87 -11.60 0.62
CA TYR A 348 23.35 -11.62 1.98
C TYR A 348 23.36 -13.03 2.57
N ARG A 349 22.98 -14.05 1.79
CA ARG A 349 23.07 -15.46 2.23
C ARG A 349 24.53 -15.85 2.48
N ASP A 350 25.44 -15.50 1.59
CA ASP A 350 26.87 -15.76 1.77
C ASP A 350 27.42 -15.07 3.05
N ALA A 351 26.89 -13.88 3.37
CA ALA A 351 27.23 -13.17 4.60
C ALA A 351 26.64 -13.82 5.85
N LEU A 352 25.43 -14.37 5.78
CA LEU A 352 24.82 -15.16 6.86
C LEU A 352 25.58 -16.45 7.12
N ASP A 353 25.87 -17.21 6.07
CA ASP A 353 26.58 -18.49 6.15
C ASP A 353 28.02 -18.29 6.64
N GLY A 354 28.59 -17.11 6.41
CA GLY A 354 29.91 -16.74 6.89
C GLY A 354 29.97 -16.26 8.34
N LEU A 355 28.85 -16.00 9.03
CA LEU A 355 28.82 -15.28 10.31
C LEU A 355 29.66 -15.92 11.42
N ASP A 356 29.73 -17.25 11.47
CA ASP A 356 30.49 -17.99 12.49
C ASP A 356 31.93 -18.31 12.04
N THR A 357 32.28 -18.00 10.79
CA THR A 357 33.60 -18.26 10.22
C THR A 357 34.53 -17.04 10.33
N PRO A 358 35.85 -17.23 10.21
CA PRO A 358 36.78 -16.11 10.02
C PRO A 358 36.52 -15.26 8.77
N GLN A 359 35.67 -15.73 7.85
CA GLN A 359 35.30 -15.03 6.62
C GLN A 359 34.16 -14.02 6.82
N ALA A 360 33.48 -14.02 7.98
CA ALA A 360 32.35 -13.11 8.27
C ALA A 360 32.62 -11.65 7.86
N CYS A 361 33.81 -11.14 8.15
CA CYS A 361 34.20 -9.79 7.77
C CYS A 361 34.35 -9.56 6.27
N ARG A 362 34.88 -10.55 5.53
CA ARG A 362 35.01 -10.47 4.08
C ARG A 362 33.62 -10.45 3.47
N SER A 363 32.77 -11.42 3.83
CA SER A 363 31.39 -11.48 3.32
C SER A 363 30.59 -10.22 3.64
N PHE A 364 30.77 -9.62 4.83
CA PHE A 364 30.14 -8.34 5.17
C PHE A 364 30.65 -7.17 4.31
N THR A 365 31.96 -7.10 4.09
CA THR A 365 32.59 -6.05 3.26
C THR A 365 32.19 -6.19 1.79
N ASP A 366 32.13 -7.42 1.30
CA ASP A 366 31.70 -7.78 -0.05
C ASP A 366 30.21 -7.43 -0.22
N LEU A 367 29.38 -7.68 0.80
CA LEU A 367 27.98 -7.26 0.81
C LEU A 367 27.83 -5.73 0.75
N GLU A 368 28.51 -4.97 1.61
CA GLU A 368 28.43 -3.49 1.61
C GLU A 368 28.96 -2.89 0.30
N THR A 369 30.02 -3.48 -0.27
CA THR A 369 30.56 -3.06 -1.57
C THR A 369 29.60 -3.43 -2.70
N GLY A 370 29.06 -4.64 -2.68
CA GLY A 370 28.08 -5.14 -3.64
C GLY A 370 26.79 -4.34 -3.62
N ILE A 371 26.32 -3.91 -2.44
CA ILE A 371 25.19 -2.96 -2.30
C ILE A 371 25.52 -1.65 -3.02
N LYS A 372 26.68 -1.05 -2.74
CA LYS A 372 27.07 0.23 -3.36
C LYS A 372 27.16 0.10 -4.87
N GLN A 373 27.76 -0.98 -5.38
CA GLN A 373 27.88 -1.24 -6.80
C GLN A 373 26.50 -1.48 -7.43
N THR A 374 25.63 -2.25 -6.79
CA THR A 374 24.28 -2.54 -7.28
C THR A 374 23.44 -1.26 -7.39
N LEU A 375 23.54 -0.36 -6.40
CA LEU A 375 22.87 0.94 -6.44
C LEU A 375 23.47 1.85 -7.54
N ALA A 376 24.79 1.83 -7.72
CA ALA A 376 25.44 2.55 -8.81
C ALA A 376 25.05 2.02 -10.20
N ASP A 377 24.94 0.70 -10.36
CA ASP A 377 24.54 0.03 -11.61
C ASP A 377 23.07 0.32 -11.97
N LEU A 378 22.21 0.53 -10.97
CA LEU A 378 20.85 1.02 -11.18
C LEU A 378 20.81 2.50 -11.57
N ASN A 379 21.97 3.17 -11.63
CA ASN A 379 22.18 4.58 -11.98
C ASN A 379 21.27 5.52 -11.19
N LYS A 380 20.98 5.17 -9.93
CA LYS A 380 20.02 5.85 -9.08
C LYS A 380 20.65 6.14 -7.73
N ASP A 381 20.89 7.43 -7.49
CA ASP A 381 21.17 7.98 -6.16
C ASP A 381 19.92 8.00 -5.26
N SER A 382 18.79 7.44 -5.72
CA SER A 382 17.52 7.53 -5.02
C SER A 382 17.51 6.59 -3.79
N HIS A 383 17.48 7.20 -2.61
CA HIS A 383 17.26 6.51 -1.33
C HIS A 383 16.01 5.62 -1.36
N SER A 384 15.03 5.94 -2.21
CA SER A 384 13.79 5.20 -2.42
C SER A 384 13.99 3.81 -3.02
N CYS A 385 14.88 3.63 -4.00
CA CYS A 385 15.15 2.31 -4.56
C CYS A 385 15.78 1.37 -3.52
N ARG A 386 16.50 1.94 -2.56
CA ARG A 386 17.11 1.20 -1.45
C ARG A 386 16.05 0.45 -0.63
N GLU A 387 14.94 1.09 -0.32
CA GLU A 387 13.86 0.47 0.47
C GLU A 387 13.17 -0.65 -0.33
N ALA A 388 12.91 -0.42 -1.61
CA ALA A 388 12.32 -1.43 -2.49
C ALA A 388 13.25 -2.65 -2.67
N LEU A 389 14.57 -2.43 -2.80
CA LEU A 389 15.55 -3.51 -2.94
C LEU A 389 15.63 -4.38 -1.68
N PHE A 390 15.51 -3.77 -0.49
CA PHE A 390 15.71 -4.44 0.80
C PHE A 390 14.43 -4.84 1.54
N GLY A 391 13.26 -4.46 1.02
CA GLY A 391 11.97 -4.68 1.68
C GLY A 391 11.54 -6.15 1.77
N GLY A 392 12.13 -7.04 0.95
CA GLY A 392 11.72 -8.44 0.82
C GLY A 392 10.31 -8.58 0.22
N TYR A 393 10.01 -9.74 -0.39
CA TYR A 393 8.66 -9.99 -0.95
C TYR A 393 7.60 -10.27 0.12
N ASP A 394 8.02 -10.65 1.33
CA ASP A 394 7.15 -11.14 2.41
C ASP A 394 7.24 -10.31 3.70
N GLY A 395 8.05 -9.25 3.73
CA GLY A 395 8.33 -8.44 4.92
C GLY A 395 9.01 -9.18 6.08
N SER A 396 9.24 -10.50 5.96
CA SER A 396 9.88 -11.33 6.99
C SER A 396 11.40 -11.25 6.89
N LEU A 397 11.90 -11.05 5.66
CA LEU A 397 13.30 -10.79 5.38
C LEU A 397 13.48 -9.30 5.09
N ARG A 398 13.39 -8.47 6.14
CA ARG A 398 14.05 -7.16 6.12
C ARG A 398 15.55 -7.41 6.18
N LEU A 399 16.11 -7.70 5.01
CA LEU A 399 17.52 -7.88 4.74
C LEU A 399 18.19 -6.51 4.90
N SER A 400 18.35 -6.08 6.14
CA SER A 400 19.02 -4.82 6.44
C SER A 400 20.45 -5.12 6.88
N SER A 401 21.39 -4.28 6.46
CA SER A 401 22.76 -4.28 7.00
C SER A 401 22.74 -4.28 8.54
N ASN A 402 21.76 -3.63 9.17
CA ASN A 402 21.60 -3.61 10.63
C ASN A 402 21.24 -4.99 11.20
N THR A 403 20.38 -5.77 10.53
CA THR A 403 20.04 -7.14 10.93
C THR A 403 21.29 -8.00 10.95
N LEU A 404 22.11 -7.91 9.90
CA LEU A 404 23.36 -8.65 9.79
C LEU A 404 24.41 -8.18 10.82
N ARG A 405 24.51 -6.87 11.08
CA ARG A 405 25.36 -6.30 12.14
C ARG A 405 24.96 -6.84 13.52
N ASN A 406 23.66 -6.91 13.79
CA ASN A 406 23.13 -7.46 15.05
C ASN A 406 23.43 -8.96 15.17
N ALA A 407 23.28 -9.72 14.08
CA ALA A 407 23.63 -11.13 14.05
C ALA A 407 25.14 -11.34 14.30
N LEU A 408 26.01 -10.54 13.69
CA LEU A 408 27.46 -10.58 13.96
C LEU A 408 27.78 -10.25 15.43
N LEU A 409 27.12 -9.24 16.01
CA LEU A 409 27.26 -8.92 17.43
C LEU A 409 26.77 -10.04 18.35
N GLN A 410 25.71 -10.76 17.95
CA GLN A 410 25.21 -11.91 18.71
C GLN A 410 26.20 -13.07 18.68
N VAL A 411 26.76 -13.40 17.50
CA VAL A 411 27.82 -14.42 17.37
C VAL A 411 29.04 -14.04 18.20
N ALA A 412 29.45 -12.76 18.15
CA ALA A 412 30.52 -12.23 18.98
C ALA A 412 30.29 -12.43 20.48
N ARG A 413 29.07 -12.13 20.97
CA ARG A 413 28.68 -12.31 22.38
C ARG A 413 28.71 -13.78 22.80
N LEU A 414 28.11 -14.66 21.99
CA LEU A 414 28.07 -16.10 22.28
C LEU A 414 29.48 -16.69 22.35
N ARG A 415 30.34 -16.33 21.40
CA ARG A 415 31.74 -16.76 21.37
C ARG A 415 32.53 -16.24 22.56
N SER A 416 32.38 -14.96 22.90
CA SER A 416 33.03 -14.41 24.09
C SER A 416 32.59 -15.12 25.36
N SER A 417 31.30 -15.46 25.47
CA SER A 417 30.75 -16.19 26.60
C SER A 417 31.37 -17.60 26.71
N ASP A 418 31.46 -18.33 25.59
CA ASP A 418 32.09 -19.66 25.56
C ASP A 418 33.55 -19.62 26.00
N TRP A 419 34.31 -18.60 25.56
CA TRP A 419 35.69 -18.40 25.99
C TRP A 419 35.84 -18.15 27.49
N TRP A 420 34.91 -17.42 28.11
CA TRP A 420 34.91 -17.22 29.56
C TRP A 420 34.58 -18.50 30.32
N VAL A 421 33.67 -19.34 29.82
CA VAL A 421 33.41 -20.68 30.38
C VAL A 421 34.66 -21.56 30.33
N LYS A 422 35.40 -21.55 29.22
CA LYS A 422 36.70 -22.25 29.11
C LYS A 422 37.77 -21.65 30.04
N MET A 423 37.76 -20.34 30.26
CA MET A 423 38.65 -19.69 31.23
C MET A 423 38.37 -20.15 32.66
N ASP A 424 37.10 -20.32 33.03
CA ASP A 424 36.72 -20.86 34.35
C ASP A 424 37.19 -22.31 34.52
N GLN A 425 37.16 -23.13 33.46
CA GLN A 425 37.72 -24.49 33.47
C GLN A 425 39.24 -24.48 33.73
N ILE A 426 39.98 -23.58 33.06
CA ILE A 426 41.42 -23.39 33.30
C ILE A 426 41.67 -23.00 34.76
N TRP A 427 40.87 -22.09 35.29
CA TRP A 427 41.04 -21.60 36.66
C TRP A 427 40.71 -22.66 37.71
N ASN A 428 39.72 -23.52 37.44
CA ASN A 428 39.40 -24.67 38.30
C ASN A 428 40.55 -25.69 38.31
N ALA A 429 41.10 -26.04 37.14
CA ALA A 429 42.25 -26.93 37.05
C ALA A 429 43.48 -26.36 37.79
N GLN A 430 43.71 -25.05 37.66
CA GLN A 430 44.77 -24.34 38.39
C GLN A 430 44.56 -24.39 39.91
N HIS A 431 43.33 -24.19 40.40
CA HIS A 431 43.02 -24.27 41.83
C HIS A 431 43.21 -25.67 42.42
N THR A 432 42.85 -26.72 41.66
CA THR A 432 43.06 -28.12 42.04
C THR A 432 44.50 -28.59 41.82
N CYS A 433 45.43 -27.67 41.51
CA CYS A 433 46.84 -27.96 41.22
C CYS A 433 47.08 -28.92 40.05
N ASP A 434 46.11 -29.08 39.14
CA ASP A 434 46.27 -29.82 37.89
C ASP A 434 46.83 -28.89 36.80
N MET A 435 48.12 -28.59 36.93
CA MET A 435 48.81 -27.63 36.06
C MET A 435 49.00 -28.14 34.63
N GLU A 436 49.05 -29.45 34.41
CA GLU A 436 49.14 -30.03 33.07
C GLU A 436 47.86 -29.72 32.29
N THR A 437 46.69 -30.06 32.85
CA THR A 437 45.39 -29.74 32.26
C THR A 437 45.18 -28.24 32.09
N ALA A 438 45.55 -27.43 33.10
CA ALA A 438 45.39 -25.98 33.02
C ALA A 438 46.21 -25.36 31.87
N LEU A 439 47.46 -25.81 31.68
CA LEU A 439 48.33 -25.31 30.61
C LEU A 439 47.90 -25.81 29.22
N ASP A 440 47.40 -27.05 29.11
CA ASP A 440 46.84 -27.58 27.87
C ASP A 440 45.58 -26.82 27.44
N LEU A 441 44.59 -26.69 28.33
CA LEU A 441 43.38 -25.90 28.08
C LEU A 441 43.70 -24.43 27.74
N ARG A 442 44.69 -23.84 28.41
CA ARG A 442 45.19 -22.50 28.09
C ARG A 442 45.71 -22.43 26.65
N GLY A 443 46.52 -23.41 26.24
CA GLY A 443 47.06 -23.50 24.89
C GLY A 443 45.96 -23.62 23.82
N GLN A 444 44.96 -24.47 24.09
CA GLN A 444 43.80 -24.64 23.22
C GLN A 444 42.99 -23.35 23.09
N LEU A 445 42.66 -22.69 24.20
CA LEU A 445 41.90 -21.44 24.17
C LEU A 445 42.68 -20.29 23.50
N LEU A 446 44.01 -20.20 23.72
CA LEU A 446 44.86 -19.25 22.99
C LEU A 446 44.84 -19.48 21.48
N ALA A 447 44.93 -20.74 21.05
CA ALA A 447 44.87 -21.10 19.63
C ALA A 447 43.48 -20.76 19.04
N GLU A 448 42.40 -21.00 19.78
CA GLU A 448 41.04 -20.69 19.37
C GLU A 448 40.79 -19.18 19.24
N VAL A 449 41.15 -18.39 20.26
CA VAL A 449 41.02 -16.92 20.24
C VAL A 449 41.83 -16.31 19.08
N THR A 450 42.99 -16.90 18.76
CA THR A 450 43.86 -16.43 17.68
C THR A 450 43.32 -16.81 16.30
N SER A 451 42.83 -18.04 16.13
CA SER A 451 42.32 -18.57 14.85
C SER A 451 40.90 -18.12 14.52
N ASN A 452 40.09 -17.79 15.54
CA ASN A 452 38.69 -17.40 15.38
C ASN A 452 38.35 -16.13 16.17
N PRO A 453 39.01 -14.99 15.87
CA PRO A 453 38.81 -13.75 16.62
C PRO A 453 37.37 -13.25 16.51
N ILE A 454 36.96 -12.46 17.50
CA ILE A 454 35.67 -11.76 17.44
C ILE A 454 35.83 -10.52 16.55
N TYR A 455 34.82 -10.26 15.73
CA TYR A 455 34.75 -9.09 14.87
C TYR A 455 33.53 -8.24 15.19
N ARG A 456 33.63 -6.94 14.96
CA ARG A 456 32.52 -5.99 14.99
C ARG A 456 32.56 -5.07 13.79
N VAL A 457 31.41 -4.54 13.38
CA VAL A 457 31.33 -3.51 12.35
C VAL A 457 31.38 -2.14 13.01
N ALA A 458 32.35 -1.31 12.62
CA ALA A 458 32.47 0.08 13.02
C ALA A 458 32.77 0.94 11.78
N ASP A 459 32.04 2.03 11.59
CA ASP A 459 32.21 2.96 10.47
C ASP A 459 32.17 2.30 9.08
N GLY A 460 31.38 1.22 8.94
CA GLY A 460 31.26 0.46 7.69
C GLY A 460 32.44 -0.47 7.40
N ALA A 461 33.41 -0.57 8.32
CA ALA A 461 34.51 -1.52 8.25
C ALA A 461 34.33 -2.62 9.32
N CYS A 462 34.68 -3.85 8.96
CA CYS A 462 34.75 -4.94 9.91
C CYS A 462 36.11 -4.91 10.61
N ILE A 463 36.11 -4.67 11.92
CA ILE A 463 37.32 -4.57 12.72
C ILE A 463 37.40 -5.71 13.73
N LYS A 464 38.60 -6.25 13.92
CA LYS A 464 38.87 -7.22 14.98
C LYS A 464 38.62 -6.56 16.33
N GLN A 465 37.87 -7.23 17.20
CA GLN A 465 37.65 -6.79 18.56
C GLN A 465 38.59 -7.56 19.49
N ASP A 466 39.61 -6.86 19.97
CA ASP A 466 40.54 -7.43 20.93
C ASP A 466 39.84 -7.76 22.26
N GLN A 467 40.31 -8.81 22.92
CA GLN A 467 39.82 -9.28 24.22
C GLN A 467 40.90 -9.09 25.31
N PRO A 468 41.29 -7.84 25.63
CA PRO A 468 42.44 -7.59 26.49
C PRO A 468 42.29 -8.18 27.89
N ALA A 469 41.07 -8.18 28.45
CA ALA A 469 40.79 -8.78 29.75
C ALA A 469 40.97 -10.30 29.76
N LEU A 470 40.46 -10.99 28.73
CA LEU A 470 40.64 -12.44 28.57
C LEU A 470 42.11 -12.79 28.35
N MET A 471 42.80 -12.04 27.48
CA MET A 471 44.23 -12.27 27.19
C MET A 471 45.10 -12.02 28.43
N ALA A 472 44.81 -11.00 29.22
CA ALA A 472 45.50 -10.77 30.49
C ALA A 472 45.29 -11.92 31.48
N LYS A 473 44.06 -12.46 31.57
CA LYS A 473 43.74 -13.63 32.41
C LYS A 473 44.45 -14.90 31.94
N LEU A 474 44.47 -15.16 30.62
CA LEU A 474 45.20 -16.28 30.03
C LEU A 474 46.71 -16.18 30.28
N ASN A 475 47.29 -14.99 30.16
CA ASN A 475 48.71 -14.77 30.40
C ASN A 475 49.09 -14.88 31.90
N ALA A 476 48.14 -14.68 32.80
CA ALA A 476 48.33 -14.79 34.24
C ALA A 476 48.20 -16.22 34.78
N VAL A 477 47.92 -17.22 33.92
CA VAL A 477 47.86 -18.63 34.33
C VAL A 477 49.27 -19.11 34.70
N ALA A 478 49.49 -19.31 36.01
CA ALA A 478 50.74 -19.79 36.61
C ALA A 478 50.41 -20.75 37.77
N ALA A 479 51.37 -21.56 38.22
CA ALA A 479 51.16 -22.39 39.41
C ALA A 479 50.83 -21.48 40.62
N PRO A 480 49.73 -21.72 41.35
CA PRO A 480 49.50 -21.06 42.61
C PRO A 480 50.60 -21.41 43.62
N ASP A 481 50.95 -20.47 44.50
CA ASP A 481 51.95 -20.68 45.55
C ASP A 481 51.65 -21.91 46.43
N HIS A 482 50.36 -22.28 46.58
CA HIS A 482 49.94 -23.45 47.37
C HIS A 482 50.15 -24.81 46.68
N CYS A 483 50.58 -24.83 45.42
CA CYS A 483 50.83 -26.06 44.67
C CYS A 483 52.32 -26.50 44.70
N ASP A 484 53.23 -25.68 45.21
CA ASP A 484 54.69 -25.97 45.28
C ASP A 484 55.11 -26.72 46.57
N GLU A 485 54.18 -26.92 47.49
CA GLU A 485 54.43 -27.59 48.77
C GLU A 485 53.90 -29.04 48.71
N ALA A 486 54.72 -30.00 49.19
CA ALA A 486 54.49 -31.46 49.20
C ALA A 486 53.02 -31.87 49.44
N PRO A 487 52.52 -32.99 48.86
CA PRO A 487 51.08 -33.29 48.73
C PRO A 487 50.34 -33.02 50.03
N TYR A 488 49.65 -31.88 50.07
CA TYR A 488 48.79 -31.52 51.16
C TYR A 488 47.57 -32.44 51.09
N VAL A 489 47.65 -33.54 51.83
CA VAL A 489 46.51 -34.39 52.18
C VAL A 489 45.98 -33.97 53.54
N LYS A 490 44.67 -33.68 53.63
CA LYS A 490 43.96 -33.59 54.91
C LYS A 490 43.06 -34.80 55.05
N VAL A 491 42.90 -35.25 56.29
CA VAL A 491 41.92 -36.28 56.63
C VAL A 491 40.54 -35.66 56.67
N ILE A 492 39.56 -36.27 56.00
CA ILE A 492 38.16 -35.85 56.09
C ILE A 492 37.69 -36.01 57.54
N PRO A 493 37.27 -34.94 58.24
CA PRO A 493 36.93 -35.02 59.66
C PRO A 493 35.76 -35.99 59.91
N HIS A 494 35.84 -36.85 60.92
CA HIS A 494 34.72 -37.73 61.31
C HIS A 494 33.53 -36.93 61.85
N GLU A 495 33.79 -35.71 62.33
CA GLU A 495 32.85 -34.77 62.94
C GLU A 495 31.80 -34.24 61.97
N ILE A 496 31.94 -34.49 60.66
CA ILE A 496 30.93 -34.11 59.66
C ILE A 496 29.67 -34.97 59.76
N ILE A 497 29.76 -36.20 60.30
CA ILE A 497 28.60 -37.08 60.47
C ILE A 497 27.72 -36.56 61.60
N GLY A 498 26.41 -36.48 61.34
CA GLY A 498 25.42 -35.91 62.26
C GLY A 498 25.34 -34.38 62.25
N GLN A 499 26.20 -33.69 61.48
CA GLN A 499 26.08 -32.24 61.28
C GLN A 499 24.97 -31.91 60.27
N SER A 500 24.47 -30.67 60.32
CA SER A 500 23.71 -30.14 59.18
C SER A 500 24.63 -30.05 57.96
N VAL A 501 24.07 -30.02 56.75
CA VAL A 501 24.84 -29.83 55.49
C VAL A 501 25.75 -28.60 55.59
N GLU A 502 25.25 -27.51 56.16
CA GLU A 502 26.00 -26.27 56.32
C GLU A 502 27.12 -26.38 57.37
N GLY A 503 26.86 -27.08 58.49
CA GLY A 503 27.88 -27.38 59.49
C GLY A 503 29.00 -28.25 58.94
N ALA A 504 28.66 -29.30 58.20
CA ALA A 504 29.63 -30.17 57.52
C ALA A 504 30.43 -29.41 56.45
N ARG A 505 29.78 -28.56 55.65
CA ARG A 505 30.47 -27.68 54.68
C ARG A 505 31.47 -26.77 55.36
N LYS A 506 31.11 -26.16 56.49
CA LYS A 506 32.01 -25.28 57.25
C LYS A 506 33.22 -26.03 57.79
N LEU A 507 33.03 -27.26 58.27
CA LEU A 507 34.12 -28.12 58.74
C LEU A 507 35.06 -28.57 57.60
N LEU A 508 34.51 -28.92 56.45
CA LEU A 508 35.27 -29.38 55.29
C LEU A 508 36.01 -28.26 54.56
N LYS A 509 35.39 -27.08 54.45
CA LYS A 509 36.04 -25.91 53.89
C LYS A 509 37.13 -25.38 54.84
N GLY A 510 36.88 -25.38 56.15
CA GLY A 510 37.80 -24.78 57.11
C GLY A 510 38.02 -23.30 56.81
N ASN A 511 39.18 -22.76 57.20
CA ASN A 511 39.58 -21.39 56.89
C ASN A 511 40.27 -21.25 55.51
N ASP A 512 40.54 -22.37 54.84
CA ASP A 512 41.41 -22.44 53.66
C ASP A 512 40.77 -23.13 52.45
N ASP A 513 39.43 -23.31 52.47
CA ASP A 513 38.62 -23.95 51.42
C ASP A 513 39.23 -25.26 50.88
N PHE A 514 39.72 -26.11 51.79
CA PHE A 514 40.59 -27.23 51.42
C PHE A 514 39.89 -28.31 50.58
N PHE A 515 38.61 -28.57 50.83
CA PHE A 515 37.80 -29.55 50.08
C PHE A 515 36.69 -28.86 49.28
N VAL A 516 36.41 -29.39 48.08
CA VAL A 516 35.25 -28.95 47.29
C VAL A 516 34.02 -29.72 47.78
N VAL A 517 33.00 -29.01 48.28
CA VAL A 517 31.80 -29.66 48.84
C VAL A 517 30.56 -29.28 48.02
N PRO A 518 30.12 -30.12 47.07
CA PRO A 518 28.95 -29.87 46.23
C PRO A 518 27.64 -29.91 47.04
N ASN A 519 26.50 -29.82 46.35
CA ASN A 519 25.19 -30.03 46.98
C ASN A 519 25.08 -31.45 47.54
N ALA A 520 24.57 -31.55 48.78
CA ALA A 520 24.36 -32.84 49.42
C ALA A 520 23.35 -33.65 48.60
N GLN A 521 23.57 -34.96 48.53
CA GLN A 521 22.67 -35.90 47.89
C GLN A 521 21.87 -36.65 48.95
N ASP A 522 20.73 -37.19 48.55
CA ASP A 522 19.95 -38.06 49.42
C ASP A 522 20.74 -39.32 49.75
N GLY A 523 20.88 -39.56 51.05
CA GLY A 523 21.41 -40.80 51.62
C GLY A 523 20.32 -41.83 51.83
N GLU A 524 20.64 -42.85 52.62
CA GLU A 524 19.67 -43.86 53.02
C GLU A 524 18.63 -43.28 53.98
N ALA A 525 17.48 -43.96 54.09
CA ALA A 525 16.43 -43.58 55.03
C ALA A 525 17.00 -43.54 56.46
N ALA A 526 16.62 -42.50 57.22
CA ALA A 526 17.04 -42.32 58.60
C ALA A 526 16.72 -43.56 59.44
N GLN A 527 17.74 -44.18 60.02
CA GLN A 527 17.57 -45.25 61.01
C GLN A 527 17.25 -44.63 62.39
N ASP A 528 16.75 -45.42 63.36
CA ASP A 528 16.15 -45.01 64.66
C ASP A 528 16.94 -44.03 65.56
N ARG A 529 18.12 -43.57 65.15
CA ARG A 529 18.97 -42.59 65.85
C ARG A 529 19.59 -41.52 64.95
N GLN A 530 19.18 -41.45 63.68
CA GLN A 530 19.67 -40.44 62.72
C GLN A 530 18.61 -39.36 62.54
N ASP A 531 19.02 -38.10 62.73
CA ASP A 531 18.15 -36.96 62.48
C ASP A 531 18.03 -36.73 60.96
N ILE A 532 16.80 -36.63 60.47
CA ILE A 532 16.52 -36.30 59.06
C ILE A 532 17.19 -34.95 58.71
N GLY A 533 17.82 -34.88 57.53
CA GLY A 533 18.51 -33.69 57.05
C GLY A 533 19.93 -33.50 57.62
N LYS A 534 20.43 -34.43 58.44
CA LYS A 534 21.84 -34.47 58.87
C LYS A 534 22.68 -35.36 57.96
N VAL A 535 23.97 -35.06 57.87
CA VAL A 535 24.93 -35.84 57.08
C VAL A 535 25.06 -37.24 57.67
N GLN A 536 24.74 -38.24 56.86
CA GLN A 536 24.79 -39.65 57.19
C GLN A 536 26.14 -40.27 56.79
N SER A 537 26.68 -39.87 55.64
CA SER A 537 27.98 -40.34 55.14
C SER A 537 28.59 -39.32 54.17
N SER A 538 29.85 -39.54 53.79
CA SER A 538 30.52 -38.78 52.71
C SER A 538 31.29 -39.69 51.77
N ARG A 539 31.60 -39.20 50.57
CA ARG A 539 32.56 -39.80 49.64
C ARG A 539 33.60 -38.76 49.22
N PRO A 540 34.91 -38.97 49.49
CA PRO A 540 35.49 -40.09 50.24
C PRO A 540 34.98 -40.19 51.68
N ALA A 541 35.12 -41.37 52.30
CA ALA A 541 34.58 -41.62 53.64
C ALA A 541 35.30 -40.75 54.69
N PRO A 542 34.61 -40.35 55.79
CA PRO A 542 35.28 -39.67 56.89
C PRO A 542 36.43 -40.52 57.43
N GLY A 543 37.56 -39.89 57.75
CA GLY A 543 38.81 -40.57 58.14
C GLY A 543 39.75 -40.90 56.98
N VAL A 544 39.32 -40.74 55.72
CA VAL A 544 40.18 -40.93 54.56
C VAL A 544 40.98 -39.64 54.30
N ALA A 545 42.29 -39.79 54.10
CA ALA A 545 43.14 -38.71 53.62
C ALA A 545 42.79 -38.40 52.16
N ALA A 546 42.45 -37.15 51.88
CA ALA A 546 42.14 -36.67 50.54
C ALA A 546 43.00 -35.44 50.25
N GLU A 547 43.41 -35.32 48.99
CA GLU A 547 44.24 -34.21 48.52
C GLU A 547 43.43 -32.91 48.51
N ARG A 548 44.10 -31.77 48.66
CA ARG A 548 43.47 -30.45 48.53
C ARG A 548 42.70 -30.36 47.20
N GLY A 549 41.49 -29.82 47.25
CA GLY A 549 40.60 -29.72 46.09
C GLY A 549 39.77 -30.99 45.82
N SER A 550 40.01 -32.09 46.53
CA SER A 550 39.17 -33.29 46.40
C SER A 550 37.70 -32.97 46.70
N THR A 551 36.81 -33.48 45.85
CA THR A 551 35.37 -33.36 46.04
C THR A 551 34.89 -34.29 47.15
N VAL A 552 34.29 -33.74 48.21
CA VAL A 552 33.66 -34.49 49.29
C VAL A 552 32.14 -34.43 49.13
N GLN A 553 31.57 -35.44 48.48
CA GLN A 553 30.12 -35.57 48.31
C GLN A 553 29.48 -35.96 49.64
N LEU A 554 28.58 -35.13 50.16
CA LEU A 554 27.81 -35.41 51.37
C LEU A 554 26.53 -36.17 51.02
N PHE A 555 26.15 -37.14 51.84
CA PHE A 555 24.87 -37.85 51.77
C PHE A 555 24.09 -37.59 53.05
N VAL A 556 22.85 -37.12 52.94
CA VAL A 556 22.01 -36.74 54.09
C VAL A 556 20.91 -37.77 54.35
N ALA A 557 20.65 -38.06 55.61
CA ALA A 557 19.58 -38.99 55.99
C ALA A 557 18.22 -38.43 55.55
N THR A 558 17.48 -39.21 54.76
CA THR A 558 16.15 -38.83 54.27
C THR A 558 15.05 -39.45 55.14
N GLY A 559 13.92 -38.76 55.27
CA GLY A 559 12.72 -39.39 55.84
C GLY A 559 12.20 -40.45 54.87
N SER A 560 11.56 -41.52 55.37
CA SER A 560 10.96 -42.54 54.50
C SER A 560 10.02 -41.87 53.49
N ALA A 561 10.33 -41.97 52.20
CA ALA A 561 9.66 -41.24 51.13
C ALA A 561 8.13 -41.49 51.12
N GLY A 562 7.36 -40.52 51.61
CA GLY A 562 6.02 -40.27 51.12
C GLY A 562 6.14 -39.54 49.78
N SER A 563 5.42 -40.00 48.76
CA SER A 563 5.53 -39.48 47.39
C SER A 563 5.20 -38.00 47.30
N ASP A 564 6.16 -37.19 46.86
CA ASP A 564 5.95 -35.78 46.51
C ASP A 564 5.14 -35.65 45.21
N THR A 565 3.82 -35.54 45.34
CA THR A 565 2.97 -34.87 44.34
C THR A 565 2.89 -33.38 44.67
N VAL A 566 3.27 -32.55 43.71
CA VAL A 566 3.56 -31.10 43.87
C VAL A 566 2.34 -30.23 44.24
N CYS A 567 1.13 -30.78 44.30
CA CYS A 567 -0.01 -30.21 45.04
C CYS A 567 -0.86 -31.37 45.59
N PRO A 568 -1.12 -31.48 46.91
CA PRO A 568 -2.05 -32.49 47.40
C PRO A 568 -3.49 -32.12 47.06
N ASP A 569 -4.31 -33.14 46.81
CA ASP A 569 -5.76 -33.01 46.64
C ASP A 569 -6.43 -32.58 47.97
N LYS A 570 -7.37 -31.64 47.86
CA LYS A 570 -8.25 -31.01 48.89
C LYS A 570 -7.93 -31.28 50.38
N ASN A 571 -7.39 -30.26 51.07
CA ASN A 571 -7.58 -30.06 52.52
C ASN A 571 -8.70 -29.01 52.73
N PRO A 572 -9.69 -29.20 53.62
CA PRO A 572 -10.88 -28.34 53.71
C PRO A 572 -10.73 -27.10 54.63
N ASP A 573 -9.51 -26.62 54.91
CA ASP A 573 -9.30 -25.40 55.71
C ASP A 573 -8.94 -24.20 54.79
N PRO A 574 -9.81 -23.18 54.66
CA PRO A 574 -9.62 -22.04 53.74
C PRO A 574 -8.65 -20.96 54.26
N SER A 575 -7.78 -21.28 55.22
CA SER A 575 -6.89 -20.28 55.85
C SER A 575 -5.40 -20.41 55.53
N ASP A 576 -4.98 -21.39 54.71
CA ASP A 576 -3.55 -21.68 54.48
C ASP A 576 -3.21 -21.93 52.99
N ASP A 577 -3.20 -20.85 52.20
CA ASP A 577 -2.90 -20.86 50.75
C ASP A 577 -1.38 -20.83 50.41
N PHE A 578 -0.50 -21.01 51.40
CA PHE A 578 0.94 -20.84 51.24
C PHE A 578 1.70 -22.15 51.34
N HIS A 579 2.32 -22.59 50.23
CA HIS A 579 3.25 -23.72 50.22
C HIS A 579 4.68 -23.23 49.98
N LYS A 580 5.58 -23.49 50.93
CA LYS A 580 7.00 -23.14 50.88
C LYS A 580 7.78 -24.28 50.23
N PHE A 581 8.54 -24.00 49.18
CA PHE A 581 9.46 -24.97 48.58
C PHE A 581 10.86 -24.84 49.20
N GLY A 582 11.48 -25.96 49.56
CA GLY A 582 12.91 -26.06 49.87
C GLY A 582 13.33 -25.65 51.29
N GLN A 583 13.84 -26.60 52.06
CA GLN A 583 14.75 -26.33 53.17
C GLN A 583 16.19 -26.27 52.64
N SER A 584 16.74 -25.07 52.44
CA SER A 584 18.17 -24.76 52.72
C SER A 584 18.49 -23.32 52.31
N GLY A 585 18.69 -22.46 53.31
CA GLY A 585 19.10 -21.06 53.15
C GLY A 585 18.06 -20.06 53.69
N PRO A 586 18.44 -19.04 54.47
CA PRO A 586 17.49 -18.08 55.03
C PRO A 586 16.89 -17.05 54.05
N ASP A 587 17.36 -16.89 52.80
CA ASP A 587 16.98 -15.70 52.00
C ASP A 587 16.42 -15.92 50.58
N ASP A 588 16.26 -17.15 50.06
CA ASP A 588 15.73 -17.36 48.68
C ASP A 588 14.34 -18.02 48.71
N GLY A 589 13.35 -17.32 49.27
CA GLY A 589 12.00 -17.85 49.47
C GLY A 589 11.18 -17.88 48.18
N THR A 590 11.21 -18.99 47.43
CA THR A 590 10.28 -19.20 46.31
C THR A 590 8.95 -19.79 46.82
N TYR A 591 7.86 -19.04 46.77
CA TYR A 591 6.50 -19.52 47.10
C TYR A 591 5.70 -19.79 45.83
N VAL A 592 4.83 -20.79 45.81
CA VAL A 592 3.89 -20.99 44.70
C VAL A 592 2.47 -20.82 45.22
N PHE A 593 1.76 -19.82 44.67
CA PHE A 593 0.35 -19.58 44.95
C PHE A 593 -0.50 -20.40 43.98
N CYS A 594 -1.36 -21.26 44.50
CA CYS A 594 -2.23 -22.13 43.72
C CYS A 594 -3.68 -21.64 43.85
N ASP A 595 -4.22 -21.01 42.80
CA ASP A 595 -5.66 -20.74 42.74
C ASP A 595 -6.39 -21.97 42.20
N TYR A 596 -7.57 -22.27 42.74
CA TYR A 596 -8.44 -23.34 42.26
C TYR A 596 -9.78 -22.76 41.79
N PHE A 597 -10.37 -23.36 40.76
CA PHE A 597 -11.76 -23.11 40.38
C PHE A 597 -12.71 -23.63 41.48
N GLU A 598 -13.97 -23.17 41.48
CA GLU A 598 -15.00 -23.63 42.44
C GLU A 598 -15.20 -25.16 42.42
N ASP A 599 -14.90 -25.82 41.30
CA ASP A 599 -14.98 -27.27 41.14
C ASP A 599 -13.74 -28.04 41.68
N GLY A 600 -12.76 -27.33 42.25
CA GLY A 600 -11.56 -27.90 42.86
C GLY A 600 -10.41 -28.18 41.90
N ARG A 601 -10.54 -27.84 40.61
CA ARG A 601 -9.42 -27.95 39.65
C ARG A 601 -8.48 -26.75 39.75
N LEU A 602 -7.19 -26.97 39.57
CA LEU A 602 -6.17 -25.92 39.61
C LEU A 602 -6.38 -24.90 38.47
N SER A 603 -6.51 -23.63 38.82
CA SER A 603 -6.76 -22.49 37.94
C SER A 603 -5.48 -21.70 37.62
N ARG A 604 -4.61 -21.48 38.62
CA ARG A 604 -3.39 -20.67 38.44
C ARG A 604 -2.27 -21.14 39.34
N GLN A 605 -1.03 -21.08 38.85
CA GLN A 605 0.18 -21.23 39.65
C GLN A 605 1.07 -20.00 39.50
N THR A 606 1.40 -19.35 40.62
CA THR A 606 2.19 -18.11 40.61
C THR A 606 3.41 -18.24 41.51
N PRO A 607 4.65 -18.22 40.99
CA PRO A 607 5.84 -18.16 41.82
C PRO A 607 6.03 -16.74 42.40
N PHE A 608 6.51 -16.67 43.64
CA PHE A 608 6.93 -15.45 44.34
C PHE A 608 8.35 -15.61 44.81
N VAL A 609 9.17 -14.55 44.71
CA VAL A 609 10.47 -14.46 45.38
C VAL A 609 10.49 -13.11 46.11
N ASP A 610 10.84 -13.08 47.40
CA ASP A 610 10.96 -11.87 48.22
C ASP A 610 9.73 -10.94 48.24
N ASN A 611 8.52 -11.51 48.32
CA ASN A 611 7.23 -10.79 48.25
C ASN A 611 7.01 -9.98 46.95
N LEU A 612 7.80 -10.22 45.91
CA LEU A 612 7.65 -9.63 44.58
C LEU A 612 7.37 -10.72 43.54
N ARG A 613 6.51 -10.43 42.57
CA ARG A 613 6.17 -11.38 41.48
C ARG A 613 7.32 -11.39 40.47
N HIS A 614 8.12 -12.45 40.46
CA HIS A 614 9.22 -12.65 39.52
C HIS A 614 9.00 -13.93 38.69
N GLY A 615 9.15 -13.83 37.36
CA GLY A 615 9.18 -14.97 36.45
C GLY A 615 7.88 -15.25 35.65
N PRO A 616 7.92 -16.19 34.70
CA PRO A 616 6.77 -16.59 33.90
C PRO A 616 5.72 -17.28 34.78
N PHE A 617 4.44 -16.97 34.58
CA PHE A 617 3.34 -17.68 35.25
C PHE A 617 2.47 -18.41 34.22
N LEU A 618 1.91 -19.54 34.64
CA LEU A 618 1.01 -20.37 33.85
C LEU A 618 -0.42 -20.08 34.30
N ASN A 619 -1.22 -19.58 33.37
CA ASN A 619 -2.63 -19.27 33.61
C ASN A 619 -3.46 -20.27 32.79
N TYR A 620 -4.33 -21.02 33.47
CA TYR A 620 -5.21 -22.00 32.84
C TYR A 620 -6.59 -21.36 32.73
N ASP A 621 -7.01 -21.00 31.52
CA ASP A 621 -8.37 -20.49 31.27
C ASP A 621 -9.21 -21.56 30.59
N ILE A 622 -10.42 -21.79 31.10
CA ILE A 622 -11.35 -22.79 30.58
C ILE A 622 -12.52 -22.05 29.95
N GLN A 623 -12.54 -21.99 28.62
CA GLN A 623 -13.77 -21.62 27.91
C GLN A 623 -14.63 -22.88 27.67
N PRO A 624 -15.95 -22.85 27.94
CA PRO A 624 -16.83 -24.02 27.85
C PRO A 624 -16.87 -24.75 26.50
N ALA A 625 -16.38 -24.11 25.42
CA ALA A 625 -16.39 -24.67 24.07
C ALA A 625 -15.07 -25.36 23.66
N CYS A 626 -14.04 -25.37 24.52
CA CYS A 626 -12.74 -25.98 24.24
C CYS A 626 -12.19 -26.64 25.51
N ASP A 627 -12.00 -27.97 25.49
CA ASP A 627 -11.73 -28.72 26.71
C ASP A 627 -10.46 -28.30 27.48
N ARG A 628 -9.46 -27.65 26.86
CA ARG A 628 -8.31 -26.97 27.54
C ARG A 628 -7.68 -25.89 26.67
N PHE A 629 -7.24 -24.77 27.27
CA PHE A 629 -6.22 -23.88 26.70
C PHE A 629 -4.99 -23.84 27.62
N LEU A 630 -3.81 -23.70 27.02
CA LEU A 630 -2.57 -23.39 27.73
C LEU A 630 -2.13 -21.98 27.31
N TYR A 631 -2.10 -21.02 28.22
CA TYR A 631 -1.48 -19.72 27.99
C TYR A 631 -0.19 -19.63 28.81
N LEU A 632 0.93 -19.38 28.13
CA LEU A 632 2.19 -19.03 28.76
C LEU A 632 2.31 -17.50 28.74
N GLN A 633 2.32 -16.87 29.91
CA GLN A 633 2.51 -15.42 30.04
C GLN A 633 3.86 -15.18 30.70
N ILE A 634 4.79 -14.57 29.96
CA ILE A 634 6.12 -14.21 30.46
C ILE A 634 6.09 -12.73 30.87
N ALA A 635 6.33 -12.44 32.15
CA ALA A 635 6.51 -11.06 32.62
C ALA A 635 7.94 -10.58 32.37
N TYR A 636 8.09 -9.32 31.97
CA TYR A 636 9.35 -8.70 31.57
C TYR A 636 10.15 -8.20 32.78
N GLU A 637 11.47 -8.34 32.71
CA GLU A 637 12.39 -7.37 33.32
C GLU A 637 13.32 -6.84 32.21
N LYS A 638 13.26 -5.52 31.97
CA LYS A 638 14.15 -4.71 31.12
C LYS A 638 14.43 -5.20 29.67
N SER A 639 13.67 -4.60 28.75
CA SER A 639 14.12 -4.02 27.47
C SER A 639 14.44 -4.84 26.21
N GLU A 640 14.11 -6.13 26.06
CA GLU A 640 14.11 -6.76 24.72
C GLU A 640 12.85 -7.60 24.44
N PRO A 641 12.22 -7.49 23.24
CA PRO A 641 11.05 -8.27 22.88
C PRO A 641 11.44 -9.68 22.40
N GLN A 642 10.77 -10.70 22.94
CA GLN A 642 10.80 -12.06 22.41
C GLN A 642 9.39 -12.47 21.95
N THR A 643 9.31 -13.21 20.84
CA THR A 643 8.07 -13.62 20.18
C THR A 643 7.36 -14.71 20.98
N ALA A 644 6.07 -14.52 21.27
CA ALA A 644 5.22 -15.56 21.85
C ALA A 644 4.79 -16.58 20.77
N LEU A 645 4.85 -17.87 21.08
CA LEU A 645 4.36 -18.96 20.24
C LEU A 645 2.84 -19.10 20.38
N SER A 646 2.11 -19.13 19.25
CA SER A 646 0.66 -19.36 19.22
C SER A 646 0.32 -20.78 18.79
N HIS A 647 -0.65 -21.43 19.44
CA HIS A 647 -1.27 -22.66 18.95
C HIS A 647 -2.67 -22.39 18.37
N LYS A 648 -3.02 -23.15 17.31
CA LYS A 648 -4.31 -23.10 16.63
C LYS A 648 -5.27 -24.13 17.23
N CYS A 649 -6.43 -23.71 17.71
CA CYS A 649 -7.54 -24.61 18.04
C CYS A 649 -8.44 -24.82 16.81
N SER A 650 -8.71 -26.08 16.46
CA SER A 650 -9.91 -26.44 15.70
C SER A 650 -10.70 -27.46 16.53
N SER A 651 -11.93 -27.15 16.93
CA SER A 651 -12.83 -28.19 17.43
C SER A 651 -13.41 -28.95 16.24
N THR A 652 -13.27 -30.27 16.25
CA THR A 652 -13.85 -31.19 15.26
C THR A 652 -15.03 -32.00 15.80
N THR A 653 -15.45 -31.77 17.04
CA THR A 653 -16.58 -32.48 17.65
C THR A 653 -17.89 -31.78 17.27
N GLY A 654 -18.66 -32.44 16.42
CA GLY A 654 -19.74 -31.84 15.64
C GLY A 654 -21.01 -31.51 16.42
N GLU A 655 -21.52 -30.31 16.14
CA GLU A 655 -22.92 -30.08 15.79
C GLU A 655 -22.97 -29.21 14.52
N PRO A 656 -23.87 -29.48 13.54
CA PRO A 656 -24.01 -28.64 12.36
C PRO A 656 -24.63 -27.29 12.75
N GLY A 657 -23.78 -26.28 12.98
CA GLY A 657 -24.20 -24.90 13.23
C GLY A 657 -23.30 -24.04 14.14
N SER A 658 -22.28 -24.62 14.79
CA SER A 658 -21.49 -23.92 15.82
C SER A 658 -20.03 -23.62 15.46
N GLY A 659 -19.66 -23.70 14.18
CA GLY A 659 -18.28 -23.53 13.69
C GLY A 659 -17.71 -22.13 13.95
N THR A 660 -17.20 -21.89 15.15
CA THR A 660 -16.50 -20.67 15.52
C THR A 660 -15.01 -20.92 15.36
N VAL A 661 -14.39 -20.36 14.32
CA VAL A 661 -12.93 -20.39 14.17
C VAL A 661 -12.35 -19.27 15.03
N HIS A 662 -11.59 -19.65 16.06
CA HIS A 662 -10.84 -18.71 16.90
C HIS A 662 -9.45 -18.51 16.30
N ARG A 663 -9.06 -17.25 16.03
CA ARG A 663 -7.67 -16.88 15.70
C ARG A 663 -7.24 -15.75 16.64
N SER A 664 -6.23 -16.01 17.46
CA SER A 664 -5.54 -15.01 18.29
C SER A 664 -4.10 -15.52 18.48
N VAL A 665 -3.02 -14.74 18.41
CA VAL A 665 -2.72 -13.48 19.13
C VAL A 665 -1.72 -12.64 18.31
N ALA A 666 -1.81 -11.31 18.39
CA ALA A 666 -0.66 -10.43 18.19
C ALA A 666 -0.56 -9.51 19.42
N ASN A 667 0.64 -9.38 19.99
CA ASN A 667 0.92 -8.37 21.02
C ASN A 667 1.38 -7.11 20.30
N THR A 668 0.64 -6.02 20.45
CA THR A 668 1.07 -4.71 19.94
C THR A 668 1.62 -3.90 21.10
N TYR A 669 2.85 -3.42 20.97
CA TYR A 669 3.44 -2.44 21.88
C TYR A 669 3.08 -1.05 21.36
N VAL A 670 2.07 -0.41 21.96
CA VAL A 670 1.71 0.98 21.63
C VAL A 670 1.82 1.80 22.90
N ASN A 671 2.69 2.82 22.91
CA ASN A 671 2.86 3.76 24.02
C ASN A 671 3.19 3.11 25.38
N GLY A 672 4.02 2.05 25.40
CA GLY A 672 4.45 1.39 26.64
C GLY A 672 3.40 0.50 27.30
N ARG A 673 2.29 0.19 26.62
CA ARG A 673 1.28 -0.77 27.08
C ARG A 673 1.23 -1.98 26.16
N VAL A 674 1.13 -3.16 26.76
CA VAL A 674 0.89 -4.43 26.07
C VAL A 674 -0.62 -4.64 26.01
N THR A 675 -1.16 -4.85 24.82
CA THR A 675 -2.58 -5.18 24.63
C THR A 675 -2.73 -6.51 23.92
N LEU A 676 -3.72 -7.30 24.35
CA LEU A 676 -4.06 -8.60 23.75
C LEU A 676 -5.19 -8.41 22.73
N HIS A 677 -4.98 -8.81 21.48
CA HIS A 677 -6.00 -8.77 20.44
C HIS A 677 -6.56 -10.17 20.14
N THR A 678 -7.86 -10.37 20.31
CA THR A 678 -8.55 -11.63 20.01
C THR A 678 -9.55 -11.46 18.88
N GLU A 679 -9.44 -12.27 17.82
CA GLU A 679 -10.34 -12.24 16.68
C GLU A 679 -11.29 -13.45 16.65
N PHE A 680 -12.56 -13.17 16.36
CA PHE A 680 -13.64 -14.16 16.27
C PHE A 680 -14.33 -14.09 14.91
N TYR A 681 -14.62 -15.25 14.32
CA TYR A 681 -15.37 -15.40 13.08
C TYR A 681 -16.61 -16.27 13.32
N PRO A 682 -17.70 -15.70 13.87
CA PRO A 682 -18.95 -16.43 14.07
C PRO A 682 -19.69 -16.54 12.73
N ASN A 683 -19.42 -17.63 12.00
CA ASN A 683 -19.90 -17.90 10.64
C ASN A 683 -19.45 -16.83 9.60
N ASP A 684 -19.40 -17.21 8.33
CA ASP A 684 -18.58 -16.65 7.24
C ASP A 684 -18.76 -15.16 6.85
N LYS A 685 -19.42 -14.32 7.67
CA LYS A 685 -19.84 -12.97 7.26
C LYS A 685 -19.47 -11.82 8.19
N LYS A 686 -18.89 -12.03 9.37
CA LYS A 686 -18.47 -10.91 10.23
C LYS A 686 -17.18 -11.25 10.98
N ARG A 687 -16.21 -10.34 10.94
CA ARG A 687 -14.98 -10.40 11.74
C ARG A 687 -15.17 -9.53 12.98
N TYR A 688 -14.96 -10.08 14.16
CA TYR A 688 -14.96 -9.33 15.42
C TYR A 688 -13.56 -9.30 16.00
N ARG A 689 -13.11 -8.15 16.51
CA ARG A 689 -11.84 -8.00 17.23
C ARG A 689 -12.10 -7.41 18.60
N ARG A 690 -11.57 -8.05 19.65
CA ARG A 690 -11.51 -7.50 21.01
C ARG A 690 -10.07 -7.20 21.39
N THR A 691 -9.86 -6.08 22.06
CA THR A 691 -8.57 -5.67 22.61
C THR A 691 -8.70 -5.53 24.11
N THR A 692 -7.90 -6.26 24.88
CA THR A 692 -7.86 -6.17 26.35
C THR A 692 -6.50 -5.67 26.83
N ASP A 693 -6.46 -5.09 28.04
CA ASP A 693 -5.20 -4.82 28.74
C ASP A 693 -4.63 -6.08 29.41
N LEU A 694 -3.50 -5.94 30.11
CA LEU A 694 -2.83 -7.03 30.83
C LEU A 694 -3.64 -7.59 31.99
N ASP A 695 -4.57 -6.80 32.53
CA ASP A 695 -5.46 -7.20 33.62
C ASP A 695 -6.73 -7.89 33.10
N GLY A 696 -6.89 -7.99 31.77
CA GLY A 696 -8.02 -8.61 31.10
C GLY A 696 -9.21 -7.66 30.89
N ASN A 697 -9.08 -6.38 31.21
CA ASN A 697 -10.15 -5.41 30.98
C ASN A 697 -10.28 -5.10 29.49
N LEU A 698 -11.51 -5.07 28.99
CA LEU A 698 -11.79 -4.74 27.59
C LEU A 698 -11.50 -3.25 27.35
N ILE A 699 -10.64 -2.94 26.38
CA ILE A 699 -10.27 -1.57 25.99
C ILE A 699 -10.99 -1.19 24.69
N ARG A 700 -11.14 -2.12 23.75
CA ARG A 700 -11.72 -1.86 22.43
C ARG A 700 -12.41 -3.09 21.85
N SER A 701 -13.55 -2.90 21.19
CA SER A 701 -14.25 -3.92 20.43
C SER A 701 -14.58 -3.37 19.04
N GLU A 702 -14.27 -4.13 18.00
CA GLU A 702 -14.53 -3.78 16.60
C GLU A 702 -15.29 -4.91 15.90
N SER A 703 -16.20 -4.56 14.99
CA SER A 703 -16.83 -5.49 14.06
C SER A 703 -16.63 -5.02 12.62
N TRP A 704 -16.39 -5.96 11.71
CA TRP A 704 -16.10 -5.68 10.31
C TRP A 704 -17.01 -6.54 9.43
N ASN A 705 -17.49 -5.96 8.33
CA ASN A 705 -18.24 -6.67 7.29
C ASN A 705 -17.29 -7.52 6.40
N PRO A 706 -17.81 -8.39 5.51
CA PRO A 706 -16.99 -9.25 4.64
C PRO A 706 -16.04 -8.50 3.70
N ASP A 707 -16.38 -7.27 3.31
CA ASP A 707 -15.58 -6.37 2.48
C ASP A 707 -14.47 -5.65 3.26
N GLY A 708 -14.30 -5.94 4.55
CA GLY A 708 -13.21 -5.42 5.35
C GLY A 708 -13.38 -3.97 5.77
N LYS A 709 -14.63 -3.47 5.84
CA LYS A 709 -14.96 -2.17 6.44
C LYS A 709 -15.47 -2.34 7.87
N PRO A 710 -15.03 -1.50 8.82
CA PRO A 710 -15.54 -1.54 10.18
C PRO A 710 -17.02 -1.12 10.20
N THR A 711 -17.88 -1.97 10.73
CA THR A 711 -19.32 -1.71 10.91
C THR A 711 -19.66 -1.13 12.27
N ASP A 712 -18.85 -1.43 13.28
CA ASP A 712 -19.01 -0.90 14.64
C ASP A 712 -17.66 -0.88 15.35
N CYS A 713 -17.42 0.14 16.16
CA CYS A 713 -16.23 0.26 16.99
C CYS A 713 -16.57 0.97 18.30
N THR A 714 -16.35 0.27 19.41
CA THR A 714 -16.55 0.78 20.77
C THR A 714 -15.23 0.72 21.55
N GLN A 715 -14.83 1.85 22.15
CA GLN A 715 -13.77 1.94 23.16
C GLN A 715 -14.37 1.94 24.56
N TYR A 716 -13.58 1.44 25.50
CA TYR A 716 -13.93 1.29 26.90
C TYR A 716 -12.86 1.99 27.74
N ASP A 717 -13.28 2.84 28.67
CA ASP A 717 -12.35 3.40 29.66
C ASP A 717 -12.08 2.39 30.79
N LYS A 718 -11.20 2.77 31.72
CA LYS A 718 -10.82 1.97 32.89
C LYS A 718 -11.98 1.62 33.82
N ASP A 719 -13.08 2.39 33.75
CA ASP A 719 -14.27 2.21 34.58
C ASP A 719 -15.35 1.40 33.82
N GLY A 720 -15.04 0.96 32.58
CA GLY A 720 -15.91 0.17 31.71
C GLY A 720 -16.92 0.99 30.90
N ASN A 721 -16.83 2.33 30.92
CA ASN A 721 -17.75 3.19 30.17
C ASN A 721 -17.45 3.12 28.67
N LYS A 722 -18.51 3.08 27.86
CA LYS A 722 -18.43 2.88 26.41
C LYS A 722 -18.42 4.23 25.68
N THR A 723 -17.51 4.37 24.73
CA THR A 723 -17.47 5.50 23.77
C THR A 723 -17.29 4.96 22.34
N PRO A 724 -17.93 5.56 21.32
CA PRO A 724 -17.64 5.21 19.93
C PRO A 724 -16.18 5.53 19.60
N CYS A 725 -15.51 4.67 18.84
CA CYS A 725 -14.17 5.01 18.34
C CYS A 725 -14.27 6.23 17.42
N SER A 726 -13.39 7.23 17.60
CA SER A 726 -13.22 8.30 16.61
C SER A 726 -12.80 7.69 15.27
N GLN A 727 -13.57 7.95 14.21
CA GLN A 727 -13.25 7.50 12.85
C GLN A 727 -11.94 8.08 12.33
#